data_AF-A0A937EW24-F1
#
_entry.id   AF-A0A937EW24-F1
#
_cell.length_a   1.000
_cell.length_b   1.000
_cell.length_c   1.000
_cell.angle_alpha   90.00
_cell.angle_beta   90.00
_cell.angle_gamma   90.00
#
_symmetry.space_group_name_H-M   'P 1'
#
loop_
_entity.id
_entity.type
_entity.pdbx_description
1 polymer ?
#
loop_
_entity_poly.entity_id
_entity_poly.type
_entity_poly.pdbx_seq_one_letter_code
_entity_poly.pdbx_strand_id
1 'polypeptide(L)'
;MGKVIGIDLGTTNSCVAVLEGGQPIVISNSEGGRTTPSMVGFGKAGDRLVGQLAKRQAVTNAENTVFSIKRFIGRRWDETQQERSRVPYTCVRGKDDTVDVQIRGRTYTPQEVSAMVLQKLKQDAENYLGEAVTQAVITVPAYFSDAQRQATKDAGTIAGLEVLRIINEPTAAALAYGMDKQDHEQCILVFDLGGGTFDVSILQMGDGVFEVKATSGNNHLGGDDFDDAIVQWMIANFKEQESIDLSIDKMALQRLREAAEKAKIELSGTLSTSINLPFITADETGPKHLEMELTRAKFEELVHELVEGTLEPTIQALKDADLTIEKIDRILLVGGSTRIPAVQEAIRKHFNGKPPDRSVNPDEAVALGAAIQAGVLGGEVKDLLLLDVTPLSLGIETLGEVFTKIIERNTTVPTSKTQVFSTATDGQTSVEIHVLQGERTMAKDNKSLGKFQLTGIPPAPRGVPQIEVAFDIDANGILKVSARDKGTGREQSISITNTGGLSSTEIERMRQEADVYAEEDRSRKQIVELKNQADSLFYSYETTLRDNGQFISEDLKAQGTERVAELKAAIANPTATVDEVRHCLDALQQTLLTIGASVYQQATEASADDFVYSGTGSDASTTEYNLETQPIADDDDDYNFDDDATITADYEAVD
;
A
#
# COMPACT_ATOMS: atom_id res chain seq x y z
N MET A 1 15.60 -6.36 -18.86
CA MET A 1 15.06 -5.41 -17.87
C MET A 1 13.68 -5.94 -17.52
N GLY A 2 13.40 -6.16 -16.24
CA GLY A 2 12.06 -6.59 -15.81
C GLY A 2 11.05 -5.45 -15.96
N LYS A 3 9.76 -5.76 -15.85
CA LYS A 3 8.69 -4.76 -15.87
C LYS A 3 8.86 -3.70 -14.78
N VAL A 4 8.55 -2.44 -15.11
CA VAL A 4 8.40 -1.36 -14.13
C VAL A 4 6.96 -1.35 -13.65
N ILE A 5 6.75 -1.47 -12.34
CA ILE A 5 5.40 -1.47 -11.75
C ILE A 5 4.98 -0.08 -11.26
N GLY A 6 3.69 0.19 -11.26
CA GLY A 6 3.07 1.35 -10.62
C GLY A 6 2.50 0.97 -9.26
N ILE A 7 2.88 1.68 -8.21
CA ILE A 7 2.41 1.42 -6.84
C ILE A 7 1.69 2.66 -6.32
N ASP A 8 0.42 2.46 -5.95
CA ASP A 8 -0.28 3.36 -5.05
C ASP A 8 0.00 2.96 -3.59
N LEU A 9 0.83 3.73 -2.89
CA LEU A 9 1.13 3.51 -1.48
C LEU A 9 0.19 4.35 -0.62
N GLY A 10 -1.06 3.94 -0.42
CA GLY A 10 -2.05 4.73 0.32
C GLY A 10 -1.96 4.59 1.85
N THR A 11 -2.63 5.50 2.57
CA THR A 11 -2.65 5.51 4.05
C THR A 11 -3.33 4.28 4.64
N THR A 12 -4.46 3.87 4.05
CA THR A 12 -5.29 2.76 4.55
C THR A 12 -5.12 1.50 3.70
N ASN A 13 -5.09 1.67 2.37
CA ASN A 13 -4.89 0.59 1.42
C ASN A 13 -3.82 1.00 0.41
N SER A 14 -3.09 0.03 -0.09
CA SER A 14 -2.15 0.17 -1.19
C SER A 14 -2.60 -0.70 -2.37
N CYS A 15 -2.22 -0.32 -3.58
CA CYS A 15 -2.58 -1.00 -4.81
C CYS A 15 -1.37 -1.05 -5.75
N VAL A 16 -1.22 -2.13 -6.50
CA VAL A 16 -0.12 -2.29 -7.46
C VAL A 16 -0.68 -2.66 -8.83
N ALA A 17 -0.12 -2.03 -9.85
CA ALA A 17 -0.52 -2.23 -11.24
C ALA A 17 0.71 -2.31 -12.15
N VAL A 18 0.52 -2.87 -13.33
CA VAL A 18 1.54 -3.03 -14.37
C VAL A 18 0.94 -2.71 -15.73
N LEU A 19 1.77 -2.32 -16.69
CA LEU A 19 1.34 -2.16 -18.08
C LEU A 19 1.57 -3.47 -18.86
N GLU A 20 0.49 -4.05 -19.37
CA GLU A 20 0.52 -5.26 -20.21
C GLU A 20 -0.21 -4.99 -21.53
N GLY A 21 0.46 -5.24 -22.66
CA GLY A 21 -0.13 -5.02 -23.98
C GLY A 21 -0.55 -3.57 -24.25
N GLY A 22 0.08 -2.59 -23.58
CA GLY A 22 -0.29 -1.18 -23.66
C GLY A 22 -1.48 -0.78 -22.78
N GLN A 23 -2.01 -1.68 -21.96
CA GLN A 23 -3.12 -1.42 -21.05
C GLN A 23 -2.68 -1.58 -19.58
N PRO A 24 -3.05 -0.65 -18.69
CA PRO A 24 -2.71 -0.77 -17.27
C PRO A 24 -3.66 -1.76 -16.60
N ILE A 25 -3.10 -2.69 -15.82
CA ILE A 25 -3.83 -3.76 -15.12
C ILE A 25 -3.42 -3.76 -13.66
N VAL A 26 -4.40 -3.73 -12.75
CA VAL A 26 -4.16 -3.94 -11.31
C VAL A 26 -3.92 -5.42 -11.03
N ILE A 27 -2.88 -5.69 -10.26
CA ILE A 27 -2.48 -7.04 -9.85
C ILE A 27 -3.21 -7.38 -8.54
N SER A 28 -3.88 -8.53 -8.51
CA SER A 28 -4.47 -9.07 -7.28
C SER A 28 -3.37 -9.58 -6.34
N ASN A 29 -3.50 -9.32 -5.05
CA ASN A 29 -2.60 -9.88 -4.04
C ASN A 29 -2.84 -11.39 -3.84
N SER A 30 -1.93 -12.04 -3.12
CA SER A 30 -2.03 -13.47 -2.76
C SER A 30 -3.33 -13.87 -2.05
N GLU A 31 -4.04 -12.92 -1.45
CA GLU A 31 -5.32 -13.11 -0.77
C GLU A 31 -6.53 -12.93 -1.69
N GLY A 32 -6.32 -12.64 -2.98
CA GLY A 32 -7.37 -12.44 -3.99
C GLY A 32 -7.97 -11.03 -4.03
N GLY A 33 -7.47 -10.11 -3.19
CA GLY A 33 -7.89 -8.71 -3.17
C GLY A 33 -7.12 -7.86 -4.18
N ARG A 34 -7.78 -6.87 -4.77
CA ARG A 34 -7.15 -5.90 -5.69
C ARG A 34 -6.42 -4.77 -4.96
N THR A 35 -6.66 -4.64 -3.66
CA THR A 35 -5.95 -3.72 -2.77
C THR A 35 -5.46 -4.48 -1.54
N THR A 36 -4.41 -3.98 -0.93
CA THR A 36 -3.75 -4.55 0.25
C THR A 36 -3.81 -3.53 1.38
N PRO A 37 -4.37 -3.86 2.56
CA PRO A 37 -4.33 -2.95 3.70
C PRO A 37 -2.90 -2.49 4.02
N SER A 38 -2.69 -1.19 4.21
CA SER A 38 -1.41 -0.58 4.58
C SER A 38 -1.12 -0.78 6.07
N MET A 39 -1.08 -2.05 6.49
CA MET A 39 -0.93 -2.48 7.87
C MET A 39 0.21 -3.48 8.00
N VAL A 40 0.99 -3.35 9.08
CA VAL A 40 2.08 -4.26 9.43
C VAL A 40 1.93 -4.68 10.88
N GLY A 41 1.81 -5.98 11.13
CA GLY A 41 1.67 -6.53 12.46
C GLY A 41 2.83 -7.44 12.85
N PHE A 42 3.25 -7.36 14.10
CA PHE A 42 4.38 -8.12 14.64
C PHE A 42 3.88 -9.15 15.65
N GLY A 43 3.82 -10.40 15.18
CA GLY A 43 3.34 -11.54 15.95
C GLY A 43 4.26 -11.89 17.12
N LYS A 44 3.78 -12.77 18.00
CA LYS A 44 4.48 -13.14 19.25
C LYS A 44 5.74 -13.98 18.97
N ALA A 45 5.77 -14.71 17.86
CA ALA A 45 6.90 -15.55 17.46
C ALA A 45 7.95 -14.77 16.65
N GLY A 46 7.82 -13.44 16.55
CA GLY A 46 8.69 -12.61 15.71
C GLY A 46 8.33 -12.69 14.23
N ASP A 47 7.14 -13.17 13.89
CA ASP A 47 6.56 -13.16 12.56
C ASP A 47 6.04 -11.78 12.17
N ARG A 48 6.34 -11.37 10.94
CA ARG A 48 5.88 -10.14 10.34
C ARG A 48 4.69 -10.45 9.44
N LEU A 49 3.54 -9.86 9.77
CA LEU A 49 2.32 -9.96 8.99
C LEU A 49 2.09 -8.62 8.28
N VAL A 50 1.71 -8.67 7.01
CA VAL A 50 1.43 -7.46 6.20
C VAL A 50 0.06 -7.62 5.55
N GLY A 51 -0.66 -6.52 5.33
CA GLY A 51 -1.93 -6.56 4.61
C GLY A 51 -3.07 -7.16 5.42
N GLN A 52 -3.83 -8.06 4.78
CA GLN A 52 -5.02 -8.64 5.38
C GLN A 52 -4.71 -9.46 6.64
N LEU A 53 -3.55 -10.10 6.71
CA LEU A 53 -3.11 -10.85 7.88
C LEU A 53 -2.84 -9.93 9.08
N ALA A 54 -2.21 -8.77 8.83
CA ALA A 54 -2.03 -7.75 9.85
C ALA A 54 -3.37 -7.18 10.34
N LYS A 55 -4.28 -6.85 9.40
CA LYS A 55 -5.62 -6.35 9.72
C LYS A 55 -6.40 -7.32 10.62
N ARG A 56 -6.36 -8.62 10.32
CA ARG A 56 -7.07 -9.66 11.11
C ARG A 56 -6.59 -9.76 12.56
N GLN A 57 -5.29 -9.61 12.82
CA GLN A 57 -4.77 -9.72 14.20
C GLN A 57 -4.87 -8.43 15.02
N ALA A 58 -5.15 -7.29 14.38
CA ALA A 58 -5.09 -5.96 15.00
C ALA A 58 -5.90 -5.88 16.31
N VAL A 59 -7.10 -6.46 16.34
CA VAL A 59 -7.97 -6.51 17.54
C VAL A 59 -7.27 -7.11 18.77
N THR A 60 -6.49 -8.17 18.59
CA THR A 60 -5.85 -8.91 19.70
C THR A 60 -4.39 -8.53 19.91
N ASN A 61 -3.84 -7.68 19.03
CA ASN A 61 -2.44 -7.28 19.03
C ASN A 61 -2.25 -5.80 18.61
N ALA A 62 -3.13 -4.91 19.10
CA ALA A 62 -3.23 -3.52 18.65
C ALA A 62 -1.93 -2.73 18.84
N GLU A 63 -1.24 -2.91 19.97
CA GLU A 63 0.02 -2.21 20.27
C GLU A 63 1.18 -2.61 19.35
N ASN A 64 1.11 -3.79 18.73
CA ASN A 64 2.12 -4.32 17.82
C ASN A 64 1.62 -4.42 16.38
N THR A 65 0.54 -3.70 16.04
CA THR A 65 0.02 -3.61 14.67
C THR A 65 -0.01 -2.15 14.23
N VAL A 66 0.87 -1.80 13.31
CA VAL A 66 1.06 -0.46 12.78
C VAL A 66 0.18 -0.26 11.56
N PHE A 67 -0.54 0.86 11.52
CA PHE A 67 -1.42 1.30 10.43
C PHE A 67 -1.39 2.82 10.33
N SER A 68 -1.86 3.38 9.22
CA SER A 68 -1.81 4.84 8.96
C SER A 68 -0.40 5.44 9.07
N ILE A 69 0.64 4.62 8.85
CA ILE A 69 2.04 5.05 9.02
C ILE A 69 2.42 6.19 8.05
N LYS A 70 1.74 6.27 6.91
CA LYS A 70 1.87 7.36 5.93
C LYS A 70 1.54 8.73 6.51
N ARG A 71 0.76 8.81 7.61
CA ARG A 71 0.54 10.09 8.32
C ARG A 71 1.73 10.55 9.15
N PHE A 72 2.76 9.71 9.34
CA PHE A 72 3.99 10.05 10.08
C PHE A 72 5.22 10.16 9.19
N ILE A 73 5.20 9.56 7.99
CA ILE A 73 6.34 9.55 7.07
C ILE A 73 6.79 10.98 6.74
N GLY A 74 8.08 11.28 6.92
CA GLY A 74 8.68 12.59 6.65
C GLY A 74 8.20 13.75 7.53
N ARG A 75 7.43 13.50 8.62
CA ARG A 75 6.91 14.53 9.52
C ARG A 75 7.66 14.59 10.85
N ARG A 76 7.61 15.76 11.49
CA ARG A 76 8.20 15.96 12.82
C ARG A 76 7.25 15.59 13.95
N TRP A 77 7.82 15.29 15.11
CA TRP A 77 7.13 14.90 16.33
C TRP A 77 6.09 15.91 16.79
N ASP A 78 6.44 17.20 16.72
CA ASP A 78 5.57 18.28 17.21
C ASP A 78 4.40 18.54 16.25
N GLU A 79 4.54 18.19 14.97
CA GLU A 79 3.50 18.35 13.95
C GLU A 79 2.45 17.23 14.00
N THR A 80 2.73 16.11 14.68
CA THR A 80 1.96 14.85 14.61
C THR A 80 1.19 14.52 15.88
N GLN A 81 0.97 15.52 16.75
CA GLN A 81 0.34 15.29 18.06
C GLN A 81 -1.05 14.65 17.93
N GLN A 82 -1.86 15.13 16.98
CA GLN A 82 -3.22 14.64 16.76
C GLN A 82 -3.22 13.19 16.23
N GLU A 83 -2.33 12.86 15.29
CA GLU A 83 -2.23 11.49 14.79
C GLU A 83 -1.70 10.52 15.85
N ARG A 84 -0.71 10.94 16.64
CA ARG A 84 -0.13 10.12 17.70
C ARG A 84 -1.12 9.83 18.83
N SER A 85 -2.07 10.73 19.12
CA SER A 85 -3.08 10.48 20.17
C SER A 85 -4.16 9.47 19.75
N ARG A 86 -4.22 9.13 18.47
CA ARG A 86 -5.24 8.25 17.90
C ARG A 86 -4.76 6.79 17.82
N VAL A 87 -3.47 6.56 17.61
CA VAL A 87 -2.95 5.22 17.36
C VAL A 87 -2.73 4.42 18.65
N PRO A 88 -2.97 3.08 18.65
CA PRO A 88 -2.79 2.24 19.85
C PRO A 88 -1.32 1.86 20.10
N TYR A 89 -0.49 1.88 19.06
CA TYR A 89 0.93 1.57 19.13
C TYR A 89 1.76 2.75 19.66
N THR A 90 2.90 2.44 20.25
CA THR A 90 3.75 3.44 20.90
C THR A 90 4.56 4.22 19.86
N CYS A 91 4.31 5.52 19.76
CA CYS A 91 5.17 6.44 19.02
C CYS A 91 6.27 6.98 19.93
N VAL A 92 7.50 7.09 19.41
CA VAL A 92 8.67 7.65 20.11
C VAL A 92 9.34 8.71 19.24
N ARG A 93 10.01 9.69 19.89
CA ARG A 93 10.74 10.73 19.16
C ARG A 93 11.98 10.11 18.53
N GLY A 94 12.04 10.16 17.20
CA GLY A 94 13.13 9.64 16.40
C GLY A 94 14.28 10.63 16.26
N LYS A 95 15.21 10.33 15.35
CA LYS A 95 16.29 11.22 14.95
C LYS A 95 15.73 12.48 14.29
N ASP A 96 16.40 13.62 14.43
CA ASP A 96 15.99 14.90 13.82
C ASP A 96 14.55 15.33 14.19
N ASP A 97 14.09 14.94 15.37
CA ASP A 97 12.73 15.16 15.87
C ASP A 97 11.64 14.54 14.99
N THR A 98 11.90 13.44 14.28
CA THR A 98 10.86 12.68 13.54
C THR A 98 10.02 11.81 14.48
N VAL A 99 9.03 11.12 13.91
CA VAL A 99 8.26 10.09 14.62
C VAL A 99 8.75 8.72 14.22
N ASP A 100 9.14 7.91 15.20
CA ASP A 100 9.36 6.47 15.04
C ASP A 100 8.31 5.69 15.84
N VAL A 101 8.19 4.39 15.57
CA VAL A 101 7.30 3.49 16.32
C VAL A 101 8.10 2.44 17.07
N GLN A 102 7.76 2.21 18.34
CA GLN A 102 8.41 1.22 19.18
C GLN A 102 7.53 -0.04 19.30
N ILE A 103 8.00 -1.14 18.72
CA ILE A 103 7.32 -2.43 18.72
C ILE A 103 8.21 -3.47 19.37
N ARG A 104 7.72 -4.11 20.45
CA ARG A 104 8.43 -5.18 21.19
C ARG A 104 9.89 -4.84 21.55
N GLY A 105 10.15 -3.57 21.91
CA GLY A 105 11.49 -3.10 22.30
C GLY A 105 12.40 -2.71 21.14
N ARG A 106 11.97 -2.87 19.88
CA ARG A 106 12.67 -2.34 18.70
C ARG A 106 11.98 -1.10 18.17
N THR A 107 12.77 -0.13 17.72
CA THR A 107 12.30 1.09 17.06
C THR A 107 12.32 0.88 15.55
N TYR A 108 11.23 1.26 14.89
CA TYR A 108 11.10 1.28 13.44
C TYR A 108 10.74 2.67 12.96
N THR A 109 11.39 3.11 11.89
CA THR A 109 11.04 4.35 11.20
C THR A 109 9.79 4.15 10.33
N PRO A 110 9.04 5.22 10.02
CA PRO A 110 7.92 5.16 9.07
C PRO A 110 8.33 4.61 7.69
N GLN A 111 9.56 4.89 7.26
CA GLN A 111 10.14 4.39 6.02
C GLN A 111 10.31 2.87 6.06
N GLU A 112 10.84 2.31 7.15
CA GLU A 112 10.97 0.86 7.32
C GLU A 112 9.61 0.17 7.30
N VAL A 113 8.62 0.68 8.04
CA VAL A 113 7.27 0.08 8.06
C VAL A 113 6.63 0.16 6.67
N SER A 114 6.74 1.30 5.98
CA SER A 114 6.21 1.46 4.62
C SER A 114 6.93 0.55 3.62
N ALA A 115 8.22 0.32 3.80
CA ALA A 115 8.98 -0.63 3.00
C ALA A 115 8.46 -2.07 3.15
N MET A 116 7.97 -2.47 4.33
CA MET A 116 7.35 -3.80 4.51
C MET A 116 6.07 -3.95 3.68
N VAL A 117 5.28 -2.88 3.54
CA VAL A 117 4.10 -2.85 2.66
C VAL A 117 4.53 -2.93 1.20
N LEU A 118 5.54 -2.14 0.80
CA LEU A 118 6.09 -2.15 -0.56
C LEU A 118 6.71 -3.51 -0.93
N GLN A 119 7.38 -4.19 0.00
CA GLN A 119 7.91 -5.55 -0.20
C GLN A 119 6.79 -6.55 -0.48
N LYS A 120 5.66 -6.46 0.23
CA LYS A 120 4.49 -7.31 -0.05
C LYS A 120 3.92 -7.06 -1.44
N LEU A 121 3.75 -5.79 -1.84
CA LEU A 121 3.24 -5.43 -3.17
C LEU A 121 4.20 -5.86 -4.28
N LYS A 122 5.51 -5.68 -4.09
CA LYS A 122 6.56 -6.20 -4.98
C LYS A 122 6.44 -7.71 -5.11
N GLN A 123 6.34 -8.44 -4.00
CA GLN A 123 6.23 -9.89 -4.02
C GLN A 123 4.95 -10.38 -4.74
N ASP A 124 3.83 -9.69 -4.54
CA ASP A 124 2.58 -9.99 -5.26
C ASP A 124 2.74 -9.76 -6.78
N ALA A 125 3.41 -8.67 -7.17
CA ALA A 125 3.72 -8.40 -8.57
C ALA A 125 4.68 -9.44 -9.17
N GLU A 126 5.73 -9.84 -8.45
CA GLU A 126 6.67 -10.89 -8.88
C GLU A 126 5.96 -12.24 -9.05
N ASN A 127 5.04 -12.60 -8.14
CA ASN A 127 4.25 -13.83 -8.25
C ASN A 127 3.34 -13.81 -9.48
N TYR A 128 2.73 -12.66 -9.80
CA TYR A 128 1.88 -12.49 -10.96
C TYR A 128 2.67 -12.54 -12.28
N LEU A 129 3.81 -11.84 -12.33
CA LEU A 129 4.63 -11.72 -13.54
C LEU A 129 5.51 -12.95 -13.81
N GLY A 130 5.83 -13.73 -12.77
CA GLY A 130 6.77 -14.85 -12.87
C GLY A 130 8.24 -14.43 -13.03
N GLU A 131 8.56 -13.15 -12.83
CA GLU A 131 9.91 -12.58 -12.91
C GLU A 131 10.19 -11.59 -11.77
N ALA A 132 11.46 -11.29 -11.53
CA ALA A 132 11.87 -10.35 -10.47
C ALA A 132 11.54 -8.90 -10.84
N VAL A 133 11.04 -8.14 -9.86
CA VAL A 133 10.67 -6.72 -10.03
C VAL A 133 11.66 -5.85 -9.27
N THR A 134 12.34 -4.97 -9.98
CA THR A 134 13.42 -4.14 -9.40
C THR A 134 13.17 -2.65 -9.52
N GLN A 135 12.18 -2.21 -10.30
CA GLN A 135 11.93 -0.82 -10.61
C GLN A 135 10.45 -0.47 -10.40
N ALA A 136 10.18 0.72 -9.86
CA ALA A 136 8.81 1.16 -9.60
C ALA A 136 8.61 2.67 -9.80
N VAL A 137 7.37 3.04 -10.10
CA VAL A 137 6.81 4.38 -9.89
C VAL A 137 5.92 4.31 -8.65
N ILE A 138 6.14 5.20 -7.68
CA ILE A 138 5.40 5.21 -6.40
C ILE A 138 4.63 6.52 -6.26
N THR A 139 3.39 6.45 -5.80
CA THR A 139 2.53 7.62 -5.62
C THR A 139 2.74 8.33 -4.28
N VAL A 140 2.46 9.62 -4.27
CA VAL A 140 2.37 10.46 -3.07
C VAL A 140 1.25 11.49 -3.21
N PRO A 141 0.66 11.97 -2.11
CA PRO A 141 -0.28 13.08 -2.13
C PRO A 141 0.34 14.30 -2.81
N ALA A 142 -0.43 15.04 -3.60
CA ALA A 142 0.08 16.19 -4.35
C ALA A 142 0.66 17.25 -3.41
N TYR A 143 0.04 17.42 -2.24
CA TYR A 143 0.46 18.38 -1.22
C TYR A 143 1.58 17.87 -0.28
N PHE A 144 2.22 16.74 -0.59
CA PHE A 144 3.41 16.30 0.17
C PHE A 144 4.59 17.26 0.02
N SER A 145 5.20 17.58 1.16
CA SER A 145 6.48 18.29 1.23
C SER A 145 7.64 17.44 0.71
N ASP A 146 8.77 18.09 0.41
CA ASP A 146 9.99 17.44 -0.06
C ASP A 146 10.47 16.30 0.88
N ALA A 147 10.41 16.51 2.20
CA ALA A 147 10.79 15.51 3.20
C ALA A 147 9.92 14.25 3.14
N GLN A 148 8.62 14.39 2.89
CA GLN A 148 7.70 13.27 2.78
C GLN A 148 7.89 12.50 1.46
N ARG A 149 8.17 13.23 0.37
CA ARG A 149 8.52 12.63 -0.93
C ARG A 149 9.81 11.82 -0.84
N GLN A 150 10.85 12.40 -0.24
CA GLN A 150 12.13 11.71 -0.04
C GLN A 150 11.98 10.49 0.86
N ALA A 151 11.28 10.61 2.00
CA ALA A 151 11.05 9.47 2.89
C ALA A 151 10.26 8.33 2.21
N THR A 152 9.32 8.66 1.31
CA THR A 152 8.60 7.66 0.50
C THR A 152 9.54 6.99 -0.52
N LYS A 153 10.43 7.75 -1.15
CA LYS A 153 11.48 7.22 -2.04
C LYS A 153 12.46 6.30 -1.29
N ASP A 154 12.85 6.69 -0.07
CA ASP A 154 13.69 5.88 0.81
C ASP A 154 13.01 4.56 1.17
N ALA A 155 11.70 4.58 1.47
CA ALA A 155 10.93 3.37 1.72
C ALA A 155 10.95 2.41 0.51
N GLY A 156 10.83 2.93 -0.72
CA GLY A 156 10.99 2.14 -1.93
C GLY A 156 12.40 1.54 -2.05
N THR A 157 13.42 2.33 -1.74
CA THR A 157 14.82 1.86 -1.77
C THR A 157 15.07 0.75 -0.75
N ILE A 158 14.54 0.89 0.48
CA ILE A 158 14.61 -0.13 1.53
C ILE A 158 13.88 -1.41 1.11
N ALA A 159 12.78 -1.28 0.37
CA ALA A 159 12.03 -2.42 -0.18
C ALA A 159 12.73 -3.12 -1.36
N GLY A 160 13.91 -2.66 -1.77
CA GLY A 160 14.65 -3.21 -2.90
C GLY A 160 14.05 -2.84 -4.25
N LEU A 161 13.46 -1.63 -4.35
CA LEU A 161 12.96 -1.04 -5.58
C LEU A 161 13.80 0.21 -5.95
N GLU A 162 14.27 0.27 -7.18
CA GLU A 162 14.73 1.51 -7.79
C GLU A 162 13.50 2.37 -8.14
N VAL A 163 13.31 3.44 -7.39
CA VAL A 163 12.19 4.36 -7.59
C VAL A 163 12.51 5.32 -8.73
N LEU A 164 11.99 5.01 -9.92
CA LEU A 164 12.25 5.79 -11.14
C LEU A 164 11.56 7.15 -11.12
N ARG A 165 10.38 7.23 -10.48
CA ARG A 165 9.60 8.47 -10.34
C ARG A 165 8.72 8.41 -9.10
N ILE A 166 8.61 9.54 -8.42
CA ILE A 166 7.52 9.83 -7.48
C ILE A 166 6.45 10.62 -8.24
N ILE A 167 5.22 10.10 -8.32
CA ILE A 167 4.10 10.74 -9.03
C ILE A 167 3.04 11.21 -8.03
N ASN A 168 2.42 12.35 -8.30
CA ASN A 168 1.31 12.86 -7.49
C ASN A 168 0.05 12.01 -7.71
N GLU A 169 -0.67 11.67 -6.65
CA GLU A 169 -1.89 10.83 -6.68
C GLU A 169 -2.96 11.39 -7.65
N PRO A 170 -3.32 12.69 -7.61
CA PRO A 170 -4.29 13.25 -8.55
C PRO A 170 -3.79 13.24 -10.01
N THR A 171 -2.48 13.45 -10.22
CA THR A 171 -1.87 13.37 -11.54
C THR A 171 -1.94 11.94 -12.10
N ALA A 172 -1.67 10.93 -11.27
CA ALA A 172 -1.81 9.53 -11.66
C ALA A 172 -3.27 9.20 -12.02
N ALA A 173 -4.24 9.60 -11.20
CA ALA A 173 -5.65 9.38 -11.51
C ALA A 173 -6.09 10.07 -12.82
N ALA A 174 -5.55 11.25 -13.12
CA ALA A 174 -5.79 11.93 -14.39
C ALA A 174 -5.21 11.16 -15.59
N LEU A 175 -4.01 10.55 -15.46
CA LEU A 175 -3.45 9.68 -16.49
C LEU A 175 -4.34 8.48 -16.75
N ALA A 176 -4.83 7.81 -15.69
CA ALA A 176 -5.76 6.69 -15.82
C ALA A 176 -7.07 7.08 -16.50
N TYR A 177 -7.59 8.28 -16.25
CA TYR A 177 -8.77 8.80 -16.93
C TYR A 177 -8.52 9.12 -18.41
N GLY A 178 -7.39 9.76 -18.71
CA GLY A 178 -7.12 10.37 -20.01
C GLY A 178 -6.42 9.47 -21.02
N MET A 179 -5.95 8.27 -20.64
CA MET A 179 -5.18 7.38 -21.52
C MET A 179 -5.90 7.08 -22.85
N ASP A 180 -7.21 6.82 -22.79
CA ASP A 180 -8.04 6.54 -23.97
C ASP A 180 -8.73 7.80 -24.56
N LYS A 181 -8.36 9.00 -24.08
CA LYS A 181 -9.01 10.28 -24.42
C LYS A 181 -8.02 11.35 -24.86
N GLN A 182 -6.87 10.96 -25.41
CA GLN A 182 -5.76 11.86 -25.72
C GLN A 182 -6.13 12.98 -26.71
N ASP A 183 -7.06 12.73 -27.64
CA ASP A 183 -7.49 13.70 -28.66
C ASP A 183 -8.55 14.71 -28.16
N HIS A 184 -8.93 14.66 -26.88
CA HIS A 184 -9.97 15.50 -26.32
C HIS A 184 -9.38 16.60 -25.44
N GLU A 185 -9.52 17.85 -25.86
CA GLU A 185 -9.20 18.99 -25.01
C GLU A 185 -10.25 19.12 -23.89
N GLN A 186 -9.83 18.92 -22.64
CA GLN A 186 -10.71 18.99 -21.47
C GLN A 186 -9.97 19.53 -20.24
N CYS A 187 -10.64 20.37 -19.48
CA CYS A 187 -10.20 20.78 -18.16
C CYS A 187 -10.88 19.92 -17.09
N ILE A 188 -10.12 19.16 -16.33
CA ILE A 188 -10.64 18.25 -15.32
C ILE A 188 -10.24 18.70 -13.92
N LEU A 189 -11.10 18.42 -12.95
CA LEU A 189 -10.78 18.52 -11.54
C LEU A 189 -10.74 17.13 -10.94
N VAL A 190 -9.63 16.77 -10.33
CA VAL A 190 -9.47 15.54 -9.56
C VAL A 190 -9.62 15.88 -8.09
N PHE A 191 -10.63 15.30 -7.45
CA PHE A 191 -10.92 15.43 -6.02
C PHE A 191 -10.58 14.09 -5.36
N ASP A 192 -9.45 14.04 -4.67
CA ASP A 192 -8.91 12.84 -4.05
C ASP A 192 -9.06 12.91 -2.52
N LEU A 193 -10.00 12.15 -1.97
CA LEU A 193 -10.21 12.06 -0.52
C LEU A 193 -9.96 10.62 -0.07
N GLY A 194 -8.72 10.38 0.36
CA GLY A 194 -8.24 9.08 0.80
C GLY A 194 -8.51 8.78 2.28
N GLY A 195 -7.66 7.92 2.85
CA GLY A 195 -7.71 7.51 4.25
C GLY A 195 -7.10 8.49 5.24
N GLY A 196 -6.18 9.36 4.80
CA GLY A 196 -5.55 10.34 5.70
C GLY A 196 -5.11 11.65 5.06
N THR A 197 -5.33 11.81 3.76
CA THR A 197 -5.00 13.01 3.00
C THR A 197 -6.14 13.37 2.07
N PHE A 198 -6.26 14.67 1.82
CA PHE A 198 -7.18 15.24 0.84
C PHE A 198 -6.37 16.08 -0.13
N ASP A 199 -6.49 15.81 -1.43
CA ASP A 199 -5.90 16.62 -2.50
C ASP A 199 -6.96 17.01 -3.52
N VAL A 200 -6.77 18.18 -4.11
CA VAL A 200 -7.54 18.63 -5.27
C VAL A 200 -6.59 19.21 -6.30
N SER A 201 -6.69 18.73 -7.53
CA SER A 201 -5.86 19.20 -8.63
C SER A 201 -6.71 19.51 -9.85
N ILE A 202 -6.39 20.60 -10.53
CA ILE A 202 -7.01 20.98 -11.80
C ILE A 202 -5.99 20.72 -12.90
N LEU A 203 -6.39 19.95 -13.91
CA LEU A 203 -5.53 19.58 -15.02
C LEU A 203 -6.19 19.95 -16.34
N GLN A 204 -5.39 20.51 -17.25
CA GLN A 204 -5.76 20.61 -18.65
C GLN A 204 -5.17 19.40 -19.39
N MET A 205 -6.00 18.70 -20.13
CA MET A 205 -5.58 17.61 -21.01
C MET A 205 -5.97 17.88 -22.45
N GLY A 206 -5.15 17.40 -23.40
CA GLY A 206 -5.37 17.48 -24.84
C GLY A 206 -4.10 17.18 -25.62
N ASP A 207 -4.23 16.55 -26.80
CA ASP A 207 -3.15 16.17 -27.71
C ASP A 207 -2.00 15.40 -27.01
N GLY A 208 -2.34 14.49 -26.09
CA GLY A 208 -1.37 13.71 -25.31
C GLY A 208 -0.62 14.49 -24.21
N VAL A 209 -0.93 15.78 -24.03
CA VAL A 209 -0.37 16.62 -22.98
C VAL A 209 -1.29 16.64 -21.77
N PHE A 210 -0.71 16.44 -20.59
CA PHE A 210 -1.36 16.53 -19.29
C PHE A 210 -0.65 17.61 -18.49
N GLU A 211 -1.31 18.74 -18.27
CA GLU A 211 -0.73 19.88 -17.56
C GLU A 211 -1.52 20.18 -16.28
N VAL A 212 -0.84 20.07 -15.13
CA VAL A 212 -1.41 20.52 -13.86
C VAL A 212 -1.43 22.04 -13.83
N LYS A 213 -2.63 22.63 -13.73
CA LYS A 213 -2.82 24.08 -13.65
C LYS A 213 -2.69 24.59 -12.21
N ALA A 214 -3.27 23.84 -11.27
CA ALA A 214 -3.15 24.15 -9.85
C ALA A 214 -3.39 22.90 -9.01
N THR A 215 -2.77 22.87 -7.83
CA THR A 215 -3.02 21.85 -6.82
C THR A 215 -3.14 22.50 -5.44
N SER A 216 -3.95 21.89 -4.58
CA SER A 216 -4.17 22.29 -3.19
C SER A 216 -4.61 21.07 -2.39
N GLY A 217 -4.59 21.12 -1.06
CA GLY A 217 -4.98 19.98 -0.25
C GLY A 217 -4.89 20.19 1.25
N ASN A 218 -5.11 19.10 1.98
CA ASN A 218 -4.98 19.01 3.43
C ASN A 218 -4.41 17.62 3.82
N ASN A 219 -3.16 17.61 4.29
CA ASN A 219 -2.44 16.40 4.71
C ASN A 219 -2.93 15.80 6.05
N HIS A 220 -3.94 16.39 6.69
CA HIS A 220 -4.51 15.93 7.96
C HIS A 220 -5.98 15.56 7.89
N LEU A 221 -6.54 15.48 6.68
CA LEU A 221 -7.97 15.21 6.46
C LEU A 221 -8.14 13.97 5.60
N GLY A 222 -8.78 12.93 6.14
CA GLY A 222 -9.16 11.76 5.37
C GLY A 222 -10.03 10.79 6.18
N GLY A 223 -10.23 9.59 5.65
CA GLY A 223 -11.08 8.54 6.24
C GLY A 223 -10.87 8.27 7.74
N ASP A 224 -9.62 8.34 8.22
CA ASP A 224 -9.25 8.18 9.63
C ASP A 224 -9.91 9.25 10.53
N ASP A 225 -10.11 10.46 10.02
CA ASP A 225 -10.75 11.57 10.75
C ASP A 225 -12.28 11.37 10.82
N PHE A 226 -12.88 10.83 9.77
CA PHE A 226 -14.29 10.42 9.77
C PHE A 226 -14.53 9.27 10.76
N ASP A 227 -13.62 8.29 10.82
CA ASP A 227 -13.70 7.18 11.77
C ASP A 227 -13.54 7.67 13.21
N ASP A 228 -12.59 8.57 13.46
CA ASP A 228 -12.38 9.18 14.78
C ASP A 228 -13.63 9.92 15.27
N ALA A 229 -14.34 10.65 14.40
CA ALA A 229 -15.60 11.32 14.77
C ALA A 229 -16.65 10.33 15.30
N ILE A 230 -16.78 9.15 14.68
CA ILE A 230 -17.68 8.09 15.15
C ILE A 230 -17.15 7.47 16.45
N VAL A 231 -15.83 7.23 16.58
CA VAL A 231 -15.20 6.71 17.80
C VAL A 231 -15.45 7.64 18.98
N GLN A 232 -15.22 8.94 18.84
CA GLN A 232 -15.47 9.92 19.90
C GLN A 232 -16.96 9.95 20.30
N TRP A 233 -17.86 9.85 19.33
CA TRP A 233 -19.30 9.74 19.61
C TRP A 233 -19.63 8.46 20.40
N MET A 234 -19.08 7.30 20.01
CA MET A 234 -19.28 6.04 20.75
C MET A 234 -18.73 6.12 22.18
N ILE A 235 -17.53 6.66 22.36
CA ILE A 235 -16.90 6.83 23.69
C ILE A 235 -17.75 7.75 24.56
N ALA A 236 -18.22 8.89 24.03
CA ALA A 236 -19.03 9.83 24.78
C ALA A 236 -20.36 9.21 25.26
N ASN A 237 -21.07 8.51 24.37
CA ASN A 237 -22.33 7.85 24.72
C ASN A 237 -22.12 6.70 25.71
N PHE A 238 -21.10 5.87 25.51
CA PHE A 238 -20.80 4.76 26.42
C PHE A 238 -20.41 5.27 27.81
N LYS A 239 -19.64 6.36 27.88
CA LYS A 239 -19.28 7.01 29.14
C LYS A 239 -20.50 7.61 29.85
N GLU A 240 -21.45 8.18 29.11
CA GLU A 240 -22.71 8.67 29.69
C GLU A 240 -23.57 7.54 30.26
N GLN A 241 -23.63 6.39 29.57
CA GLN A 241 -24.46 5.25 29.96
C GLN A 241 -23.85 4.40 31.09
N GLU A 242 -22.56 4.08 30.98
CA GLU A 242 -21.87 3.12 31.85
C GLU A 242 -20.87 3.79 32.82
N SER A 243 -20.64 5.10 32.70
CA SER A 243 -19.63 5.83 33.48
C SER A 243 -18.19 5.30 33.31
N ILE A 244 -17.93 4.55 32.23
CA ILE A 244 -16.62 3.99 31.90
C ILE A 244 -16.06 4.70 30.66
N ASP A 245 -14.80 5.12 30.73
CA ASP A 245 -14.10 5.72 29.62
C ASP A 245 -13.36 4.65 28.81
N LEU A 246 -13.83 4.33 27.59
CA LEU A 246 -13.18 3.33 26.74
C LEU A 246 -11.88 3.82 26.09
N SER A 247 -11.58 5.13 26.14
CA SER A 247 -10.37 5.68 25.49
C SER A 247 -9.06 5.21 26.11
N ILE A 248 -9.09 4.77 27.38
CA ILE A 248 -7.91 4.30 28.11
C ILE A 248 -7.58 2.82 27.84
N ASP A 249 -8.53 2.05 27.31
CA ASP A 249 -8.35 0.64 26.96
C ASP A 249 -8.02 0.52 25.47
N LYS A 250 -6.76 0.18 25.18
CA LYS A 250 -6.26 0.08 23.81
C LYS A 250 -6.93 -1.03 22.99
N MET A 251 -7.35 -2.13 23.62
CA MET A 251 -8.07 -3.20 22.92
C MET A 251 -9.49 -2.76 22.59
N ALA A 252 -10.18 -2.12 23.55
CA ALA A 252 -11.50 -1.55 23.30
C ALA A 252 -11.44 -0.47 22.21
N LEU A 253 -10.46 0.43 22.27
CA LEU A 253 -10.26 1.49 21.27
C LEU A 253 -10.04 0.93 19.86
N GLN A 254 -9.25 -0.15 19.72
CA GLN A 254 -9.04 -0.80 18.43
C GLN A 254 -10.36 -1.41 17.88
N ARG A 255 -11.15 -2.05 18.74
CA ARG A 255 -12.46 -2.60 18.35
C ARG A 255 -13.45 -1.51 17.96
N LEU A 256 -13.44 -0.38 18.67
CA LEU A 256 -14.24 0.80 18.32
C LEU A 256 -13.85 1.34 16.94
N ARG A 257 -12.55 1.42 16.62
CA ARG A 257 -12.07 1.87 15.30
C ARG A 257 -12.56 0.99 14.16
N GLU A 258 -12.45 -0.33 14.30
CA GLU A 258 -12.93 -1.27 13.27
C GLU A 258 -14.45 -1.18 13.09
N ALA A 259 -15.19 -1.04 14.19
CA ALA A 259 -16.63 -0.85 14.14
C ALA A 259 -17.02 0.50 13.50
N ALA A 260 -16.28 1.57 13.78
CA ALA A 260 -16.47 2.89 13.18
C ALA A 260 -16.22 2.87 11.67
N GLU A 261 -15.09 2.30 11.23
CA GLU A 261 -14.76 2.16 9.80
C GLU A 261 -15.87 1.38 9.07
N LYS A 262 -16.30 0.25 9.64
CA LYS A 262 -17.37 -0.57 9.09
C LYS A 262 -18.70 0.19 9.02
N ALA A 263 -19.09 0.87 10.10
CA ALA A 263 -20.32 1.65 10.14
C ALA A 263 -20.31 2.80 9.11
N LYS A 264 -19.20 3.53 8.99
CA LYS A 264 -18.98 4.59 7.99
C LYS A 264 -19.19 4.04 6.57
N ILE A 265 -18.58 2.91 6.25
CA ILE A 265 -18.68 2.28 4.93
C ILE A 265 -20.12 1.85 4.65
N GLU A 266 -20.78 1.17 5.61
CA GLU A 266 -22.17 0.72 5.47
C GLU A 266 -23.13 1.89 5.22
N LEU A 267 -22.96 3.00 5.95
CA LEU A 267 -23.79 4.20 5.81
C LEU A 267 -23.65 4.91 4.46
N SER A 268 -22.63 4.58 3.67
CA SER A 268 -22.53 5.04 2.29
C SER A 268 -23.58 4.36 1.39
N GLY A 269 -24.06 3.17 1.76
CA GLY A 269 -25.12 2.43 1.07
C GLY A 269 -26.47 2.43 1.81
N THR A 270 -26.48 2.47 3.14
CA THR A 270 -27.68 2.36 3.98
C THR A 270 -28.01 3.65 4.73
N LEU A 271 -29.24 3.78 5.22
CA LEU A 271 -29.67 4.95 6.01
C LEU A 271 -29.37 4.84 7.51
N SER A 272 -29.19 3.61 8.01
CA SER A 272 -28.73 3.34 9.37
C SER A 272 -27.93 2.04 9.41
N THR A 273 -27.15 1.88 10.47
CA THR A 273 -26.40 0.66 10.82
C THR A 273 -26.40 0.46 12.33
N SER A 274 -26.29 -0.80 12.75
CA SER A 274 -26.15 -1.17 14.15
C SER A 274 -24.70 -1.50 14.47
N ILE A 275 -24.19 -0.84 15.52
CA ILE A 275 -22.87 -1.11 16.08
C ILE A 275 -23.08 -1.97 17.32
N ASN A 276 -22.65 -3.23 17.25
CA ASN A 276 -22.72 -4.17 18.36
C ASN A 276 -21.33 -4.73 18.68
N LEU A 277 -20.81 -4.35 19.85
CA LEU A 277 -19.54 -4.80 20.40
C LEU A 277 -19.77 -5.49 21.75
N PRO A 278 -19.97 -6.82 21.75
CA PRO A 278 -20.17 -7.54 23.00
C PRO A 278 -18.85 -7.67 23.78
N PHE A 279 -18.92 -7.68 25.11
CA PHE A 279 -17.74 -7.79 25.97
C PHE A 279 -16.68 -6.72 25.62
N ILE A 280 -17.11 -5.47 25.43
CA ILE A 280 -16.21 -4.37 25.07
C ILE A 280 -15.28 -4.00 26.22
N THR A 281 -15.78 -4.12 27.46
CA THR A 281 -15.03 -3.94 28.70
C THR A 281 -15.72 -4.70 29.83
N ALA A 282 -15.21 -4.60 31.06
CA ALA A 282 -15.83 -5.16 32.26
C ALA A 282 -15.62 -4.25 33.48
N ASP A 283 -16.56 -4.30 34.41
CA ASP A 283 -16.48 -3.63 35.72
C ASP A 283 -16.79 -4.62 36.87
N GLU A 284 -16.96 -4.10 38.09
CA GLU A 284 -17.32 -4.90 39.27
C GLU A 284 -18.68 -5.61 39.14
N THR A 285 -19.57 -5.12 38.26
CA THR A 285 -20.89 -5.69 38.00
C THR A 285 -20.89 -6.76 36.91
N GLY A 286 -19.79 -6.86 36.14
CA GLY A 286 -19.58 -7.88 35.12
C GLY A 286 -19.18 -7.31 33.75
N PRO A 287 -19.28 -8.13 32.68
CA PRO A 287 -18.96 -7.68 31.34
C PRO A 287 -19.96 -6.63 30.83
N LYS A 288 -19.46 -5.66 30.07
CA LYS A 288 -20.24 -4.60 29.42
C LYS A 288 -20.23 -4.78 27.91
N HIS A 289 -21.31 -4.33 27.28
CA HIS A 289 -21.53 -4.42 25.85
C HIS A 289 -21.83 -3.02 25.31
N LEU A 290 -21.37 -2.71 24.11
CA LEU A 290 -21.77 -1.49 23.42
C LEU A 290 -22.74 -1.87 22.31
N GLU A 291 -23.98 -1.37 22.41
CA GLU A 291 -25.02 -1.53 21.41
C GLU A 291 -25.57 -0.14 21.05
N MET A 292 -25.35 0.29 19.82
CA MET A 292 -25.74 1.61 19.34
C MET A 292 -26.32 1.51 17.92
N GLU A 293 -27.27 2.38 17.60
CA GLU A 293 -27.72 2.59 16.22
C GLU A 293 -27.15 3.93 15.73
N LEU A 294 -26.44 3.90 14.60
CA LEU A 294 -25.94 5.10 13.93
C LEU A 294 -26.72 5.32 12.64
N THR A 295 -27.39 6.46 12.53
CA THR A 295 -28.06 6.88 11.29
C THR A 295 -27.12 7.68 10.42
N ARG A 296 -27.35 7.66 9.09
CA ARG A 296 -26.61 8.49 8.13
C ARG A 296 -26.69 9.96 8.50
N ALA A 297 -27.89 10.44 8.86
CA ALA A 297 -28.09 11.83 9.27
C ALA A 297 -27.22 12.20 10.48
N LYS A 298 -27.10 11.31 11.49
CA LYS A 298 -26.23 11.55 12.63
C LYS A 298 -24.75 11.51 12.23
N PHE A 299 -24.35 10.56 11.38
CA PHE A 299 -22.98 10.52 10.87
C PHE A 299 -22.62 11.82 10.12
N GLU A 300 -23.48 12.28 9.22
CA GLU A 300 -23.29 13.53 8.46
C GLU A 300 -23.22 14.76 9.38
N GLU A 301 -24.00 14.79 10.47
CA GLU A 301 -23.90 15.81 11.52
C GLU A 301 -22.51 15.80 12.19
N LEU A 302 -22.01 14.61 12.55
CA LEU A 302 -20.71 14.45 13.23
C LEU A 302 -19.52 14.88 12.37
N VAL A 303 -19.63 14.74 11.04
CA VAL A 303 -18.53 14.99 10.11
C VAL A 303 -18.72 16.25 9.25
N HIS A 304 -19.73 17.07 9.56
CA HIS A 304 -20.07 18.26 8.76
C HIS A 304 -18.86 19.17 8.49
N GLU A 305 -18.11 19.52 9.54
CA GLU A 305 -16.91 20.36 9.45
C GLU A 305 -15.79 19.72 8.62
N LEU A 306 -15.65 18.39 8.67
CA LEU A 306 -14.66 17.67 7.87
C LEU A 306 -15.00 17.71 6.38
N VAL A 307 -16.30 17.59 6.04
CA VAL A 307 -16.77 17.70 4.66
C VAL A 307 -16.63 19.12 4.14
N GLU A 308 -17.06 20.14 4.89
CA GLU A 308 -16.89 21.54 4.51
C GLU A 308 -15.41 21.93 4.37
N GLY A 309 -14.53 21.35 5.20
CA GLY A 309 -13.08 21.50 5.10
C GLY A 309 -12.46 21.03 3.77
N THR A 310 -13.18 20.26 2.95
CA THR A 310 -12.74 19.90 1.59
C THR A 310 -13.00 20.98 0.54
N LEU A 311 -13.93 21.92 0.81
CA LEU A 311 -14.31 22.95 -0.15
C LEU A 311 -13.30 24.10 -0.20
N GLU A 312 -12.67 24.46 0.91
CA GLU A 312 -11.67 25.53 0.93
C GLU A 312 -10.47 25.24 -0.01
N PRO A 313 -9.80 24.07 0.05
CA PRO A 313 -8.76 23.75 -0.91
C PRO A 313 -9.26 23.71 -2.36
N THR A 314 -10.51 23.27 -2.58
CA THR A 314 -11.15 23.22 -3.91
C THR A 314 -11.30 24.62 -4.50
N ILE A 315 -11.82 25.57 -3.71
CA ILE A 315 -11.94 26.99 -4.09
C ILE A 315 -10.56 27.59 -4.34
N GLN A 316 -9.58 27.24 -3.50
CA GLN A 316 -8.22 27.74 -3.63
C GLN A 316 -7.55 27.26 -4.93
N ALA A 317 -7.71 25.98 -5.30
CA ALA A 317 -7.19 25.45 -6.56
C ALA A 317 -7.82 26.14 -7.78
N LEU A 318 -9.14 26.37 -7.80
CA LEU A 318 -9.82 27.12 -8.87
C LEU A 318 -9.26 28.54 -9.01
N LYS A 319 -9.08 29.22 -7.88
CA LYS A 319 -8.50 30.58 -7.85
C LYS A 319 -7.07 30.60 -8.37
N ASP A 320 -6.25 29.62 -7.99
CA ASP A 320 -4.86 29.54 -8.42
C ASP A 320 -4.72 29.17 -9.90
N ALA A 321 -5.67 28.43 -10.45
CA ALA A 321 -5.76 28.13 -11.88
C ALA A 321 -6.34 29.29 -12.71
N ASP A 322 -6.82 30.37 -12.06
CA ASP A 322 -7.59 31.46 -12.69
C ASP A 322 -8.83 30.94 -13.47
N LEU A 323 -9.53 29.96 -12.88
CA LEU A 323 -10.70 29.32 -13.49
C LEU A 323 -11.95 29.48 -12.61
N THR A 324 -13.09 29.57 -13.27
CA THR A 324 -14.40 29.48 -12.62
C THR A 324 -14.94 28.04 -12.71
N ILE A 325 -15.91 27.70 -11.86
CA ILE A 325 -16.50 26.35 -11.81
C ILE A 325 -17.10 25.89 -13.15
N GLU A 326 -17.54 26.82 -14.01
CA GLU A 326 -18.09 26.54 -15.33
C GLU A 326 -17.04 26.10 -16.35
N LYS A 327 -15.75 26.39 -16.08
CA LYS A 327 -14.62 26.00 -16.94
C LYS A 327 -14.09 24.60 -16.66
N ILE A 328 -14.55 23.96 -15.58
CA ILE A 328 -14.22 22.56 -15.31
C ILE A 328 -15.18 21.70 -16.12
N ASP A 329 -14.67 20.87 -17.03
CA ASP A 329 -15.44 19.96 -17.88
C ASP A 329 -15.84 18.67 -17.16
N ARG A 330 -14.95 18.13 -16.32
CA ARG A 330 -15.17 16.87 -15.58
C ARG A 330 -14.67 16.96 -14.15
N ILE A 331 -15.37 16.29 -13.24
CA ILE A 331 -15.00 16.16 -11.84
C ILE A 331 -14.75 14.68 -11.57
N LEU A 332 -13.52 14.29 -11.31
CA LEU A 332 -13.14 12.92 -11.00
C LEU A 332 -13.07 12.77 -9.48
N LEU A 333 -13.76 11.76 -8.93
CA LEU A 333 -13.66 11.41 -7.51
C LEU A 333 -12.71 10.23 -7.34
N VAL A 334 -11.70 10.42 -6.50
CA VAL A 334 -10.64 9.43 -6.21
C VAL A 334 -10.55 9.25 -4.70
N GLY A 335 -10.17 8.06 -4.25
CA GLY A 335 -10.09 7.73 -2.83
C GLY A 335 -11.43 7.28 -2.24
N GLY A 336 -11.38 6.23 -1.41
CA GLY A 336 -12.57 5.56 -0.89
C GLY A 336 -13.52 6.45 -0.08
N SER A 337 -13.03 7.52 0.55
CA SER A 337 -13.88 8.43 1.33
C SER A 337 -14.79 9.30 0.45
N THR A 338 -14.52 9.41 -0.85
CA THR A 338 -15.44 10.06 -1.80
C THR A 338 -16.73 9.28 -2.04
N ARG A 339 -16.82 8.03 -1.56
CA ARG A 339 -18.05 7.23 -1.56
C ARG A 339 -19.09 7.74 -0.56
N ILE A 340 -18.70 8.58 0.40
CA ILE A 340 -19.60 9.18 1.39
C ILE A 340 -20.60 10.12 0.68
N PRO A 341 -21.94 9.90 0.83
CA PRO A 341 -22.95 10.71 0.15
C PRO A 341 -22.85 12.21 0.43
N ALA A 342 -22.55 12.62 1.67
CA ALA A 342 -22.37 14.03 2.00
C ALA A 342 -21.19 14.69 1.27
N VAL A 343 -20.10 13.96 1.01
CA VAL A 343 -18.96 14.46 0.23
C VAL A 343 -19.38 14.68 -1.23
N GLN A 344 -20.07 13.70 -1.82
CA GLN A 344 -20.59 13.82 -3.19
C GLN A 344 -21.62 14.95 -3.33
N GLU A 345 -22.44 15.16 -2.30
CA GLU A 345 -23.42 16.25 -2.31
C GLU A 345 -22.76 17.61 -2.15
N ALA A 346 -21.77 17.74 -1.27
CA ALA A 346 -21.02 18.97 -1.08
C ALA A 346 -20.32 19.41 -2.38
N ILE A 347 -19.62 18.49 -3.06
CA ILE A 347 -18.96 18.79 -4.33
C ILE A 347 -19.98 19.11 -5.43
N ARG A 348 -21.08 18.33 -5.53
CA ARG A 348 -22.14 18.59 -6.51
C ARG A 348 -22.79 19.96 -6.31
N LYS A 349 -23.07 20.34 -5.07
CA LYS A 349 -23.62 21.65 -4.71
C LYS A 349 -22.65 22.77 -5.05
N HIS A 350 -21.35 22.58 -4.79
CA HIS A 350 -20.32 23.56 -5.12
C HIS A 350 -20.24 23.83 -6.64
N PHE A 351 -20.39 22.79 -7.46
CA PHE A 351 -20.38 22.87 -8.93
C PHE A 351 -21.78 23.02 -9.55
N ASN A 352 -22.70 23.74 -8.89
CA ASN A 352 -24.05 24.06 -9.42
C ASN A 352 -24.84 22.84 -9.92
N GLY A 353 -24.72 21.69 -9.27
CA GLY A 353 -25.43 20.46 -9.62
C GLY A 353 -24.69 19.57 -10.63
N LYS A 354 -23.49 19.95 -11.09
CA LYS A 354 -22.71 19.15 -12.03
C LYS A 354 -22.38 17.77 -11.42
N PRO A 355 -22.74 16.66 -12.10
CA PRO A 355 -22.46 15.33 -11.57
C PRO A 355 -20.97 14.99 -11.71
N PRO A 356 -20.38 14.30 -10.71
CA PRO A 356 -19.06 13.70 -10.87
C PRO A 356 -19.05 12.63 -11.96
N ASP A 357 -17.89 12.47 -12.61
CA ASP A 357 -17.62 11.42 -13.57
C ASP A 357 -17.44 10.07 -12.84
N ARG A 358 -17.92 9.00 -13.45
CA ARG A 358 -17.89 7.63 -12.89
C ARG A 358 -17.08 6.64 -13.72
N SER A 359 -16.34 7.12 -14.72
CA SER A 359 -15.51 6.28 -15.59
C SER A 359 -14.24 5.76 -14.95
N VAL A 360 -13.92 6.22 -13.73
CA VAL A 360 -12.71 5.90 -13.00
C VAL A 360 -13.08 5.18 -11.71
N ASN A 361 -12.39 4.09 -11.41
CA ASN A 361 -12.53 3.40 -10.12
C ASN A 361 -11.73 4.15 -9.04
N PRO A 362 -12.37 4.70 -7.99
CA PRO A 362 -11.72 5.56 -7.01
C PRO A 362 -10.63 4.84 -6.19
N ASP A 363 -10.64 3.50 -6.14
CA ASP A 363 -9.68 2.69 -5.37
C ASP A 363 -8.48 2.19 -6.20
N GLU A 364 -8.53 2.34 -7.53
CA GLU A 364 -7.55 1.73 -8.47
C GLU A 364 -6.91 2.75 -9.41
N ALA A 365 -7.56 3.88 -9.66
CA ALA A 365 -7.14 4.90 -10.62
C ALA A 365 -5.69 5.35 -10.44
N VAL A 366 -5.30 5.53 -9.19
CA VAL A 366 -3.98 6.03 -8.81
C VAL A 366 -2.89 5.02 -9.19
N ALA A 367 -3.10 3.73 -8.87
CA ALA A 367 -2.15 2.67 -9.23
C ALA A 367 -2.08 2.47 -10.75
N LEU A 368 -3.23 2.49 -11.44
CA LEU A 368 -3.30 2.42 -12.91
C LEU A 368 -2.51 3.57 -13.56
N GLY A 369 -2.69 4.80 -13.05
CA GLY A 369 -1.94 5.97 -13.47
C GLY A 369 -0.43 5.86 -13.26
N ALA A 370 -0.03 5.32 -12.10
CA ALA A 370 1.38 5.04 -11.83
C ALA A 370 1.96 4.01 -12.79
N ALA A 371 1.18 2.99 -13.19
CA ALA A 371 1.60 2.00 -14.18
C ALA A 371 1.71 2.59 -15.60
N ILE A 372 0.83 3.53 -15.96
CA ILE A 372 0.97 4.31 -17.21
C ILE A 372 2.26 5.11 -17.18
N GLN A 373 2.55 5.82 -16.09
CA GLN A 373 3.79 6.57 -15.94
C GLN A 373 5.04 5.67 -15.98
N ALA A 374 4.95 4.47 -15.42
CA ALA A 374 5.99 3.44 -15.53
C ALA A 374 6.20 3.03 -17.00
N GLY A 375 5.10 2.84 -17.75
CA GLY A 375 5.12 2.60 -19.19
C GLY A 375 5.77 3.71 -20.02
N VAL A 376 5.54 4.97 -19.67
CA VAL A 376 6.20 6.13 -20.31
C VAL A 376 7.71 6.09 -20.07
N LEU A 377 8.15 5.80 -18.84
CA LEU A 377 9.58 5.71 -18.50
C LEU A 377 10.25 4.47 -19.12
N GLY A 378 9.51 3.37 -19.26
CA GLY A 378 9.95 2.16 -19.95
C GLY A 378 9.93 2.27 -21.49
N GLY A 379 9.35 3.35 -22.05
CA GLY A 379 9.20 3.55 -23.49
C GLY A 379 8.09 2.72 -24.15
N GLU A 380 7.24 2.06 -23.36
CA GLU A 380 6.08 1.30 -23.84
C GLU A 380 4.92 2.23 -24.24
N VAL A 381 4.76 3.36 -23.53
CA VAL A 381 3.78 4.41 -23.84
C VAL A 381 4.49 5.55 -24.54
N LYS A 382 4.02 5.89 -25.75
CA LYS A 382 4.52 7.01 -26.56
C LYS A 382 3.53 8.16 -26.56
N ASP A 383 4.01 9.34 -26.93
CA ASP A 383 3.19 10.54 -27.17
C ASP A 383 2.39 11.03 -25.96
N LEU A 384 2.86 10.73 -24.75
CA LEU A 384 2.32 11.26 -23.50
C LEU A 384 3.33 12.21 -22.86
N LEU A 385 2.94 13.47 -22.65
CA LEU A 385 3.74 14.48 -21.97
C LEU A 385 3.05 14.92 -20.68
N LEU A 386 3.69 14.69 -19.55
CA LEU A 386 3.22 15.15 -18.25
C LEU A 386 3.99 16.39 -17.79
N LEU A 387 3.25 17.48 -17.53
CA LEU A 387 3.73 18.73 -16.96
C LEU A 387 3.09 18.92 -15.58
N ASP A 388 3.85 18.59 -14.53
CA ASP A 388 3.41 18.74 -13.14
C ASP A 388 3.88 20.09 -12.56
N VAL A 389 3.48 20.42 -11.33
CA VAL A 389 3.80 21.69 -10.65
C VAL A 389 4.31 21.49 -9.23
N THR A 390 5.02 22.50 -8.68
CA THR A 390 5.33 22.53 -7.23
C THR A 390 4.12 23.04 -6.43
N PRO A 391 3.65 22.34 -5.36
CA PRO A 391 2.44 22.73 -4.62
C PRO A 391 2.62 23.96 -3.72
N LEU A 392 3.87 24.32 -3.39
CA LEU A 392 4.19 25.39 -2.44
C LEU A 392 5.28 26.32 -3.00
N SER A 393 5.19 27.60 -2.65
CA SER A 393 6.20 28.59 -3.02
C SER A 393 7.51 28.32 -2.30
N LEU A 394 8.61 28.57 -3.01
CA LEU A 394 9.98 28.42 -2.54
C LEU A 394 10.70 29.76 -2.60
N GLY A 395 11.48 30.03 -1.57
CA GLY A 395 12.14 31.32 -1.42
C GLY A 395 13.15 31.35 -0.30
N ILE A 396 13.57 32.56 0.05
CA ILE A 396 14.56 32.77 1.11
C ILE A 396 14.13 33.76 2.18
N GLU A 397 14.67 33.61 3.38
CA GLU A 397 14.63 34.63 4.42
C GLU A 397 15.52 35.82 4.02
N THR A 398 14.94 37.01 4.09
CA THR A 398 15.59 38.28 3.81
C THR A 398 15.55 39.20 5.04
N LEU A 399 16.20 40.36 4.96
CA LEU A 399 16.29 41.32 6.07
C LEU A 399 14.90 41.62 6.65
N GLY A 400 14.77 41.52 7.98
CA GLY A 400 13.49 41.71 8.68
C GLY A 400 12.67 40.43 8.86
N GLU A 401 13.29 39.25 8.72
CA GLU A 401 12.64 37.92 8.86
C GLU A 401 11.50 37.72 7.84
N VAL A 402 11.61 38.37 6.67
CA VAL A 402 10.58 38.31 5.61
C VAL A 402 10.91 37.16 4.65
N PHE A 403 9.90 36.35 4.35
CA PHE A 403 9.99 35.34 3.31
C PHE A 403 9.83 35.97 1.93
N THR A 404 10.89 35.96 1.14
CA THR A 404 10.88 36.43 -0.25
C THR A 404 10.81 35.23 -1.18
N LYS A 405 9.68 35.10 -1.88
CA LYS A 405 9.43 34.05 -2.86
C LYS A 405 10.28 34.23 -4.11
N ILE A 406 10.80 33.14 -4.64
CA ILE A 406 11.59 33.08 -5.89
C ILE A 406 10.85 32.23 -6.92
N ILE A 407 10.35 31.07 -6.49
CA ILE A 407 9.44 30.22 -7.27
C ILE A 407 8.10 30.25 -6.57
N GLU A 408 7.05 30.69 -7.26
CA GLU A 408 5.68 30.67 -6.73
C GLU A 408 5.12 29.24 -6.81
N ARG A 409 4.18 28.90 -5.91
CA ARG A 409 3.39 27.67 -6.04
C ARG A 409 2.71 27.56 -7.41
N ASN A 410 2.41 26.35 -7.82
CA ASN A 410 1.86 25.99 -9.13
C ASN A 410 2.77 26.35 -10.31
N THR A 411 4.06 26.64 -10.08
CA THR A 411 5.04 26.72 -11.18
C THR A 411 5.31 25.33 -11.72
N THR A 412 5.21 25.15 -13.05
CA THR A 412 5.51 23.90 -13.76
C THR A 412 6.93 23.42 -13.48
N VAL A 413 7.10 22.12 -13.24
CA VAL A 413 8.40 21.46 -13.01
C VAL A 413 8.74 20.48 -14.15
N PRO A 414 10.03 20.32 -14.52
CA PRO A 414 11.21 20.94 -13.93
C PRO A 414 11.34 22.44 -14.24
N THR A 415 11.95 23.21 -13.35
CA THR A 415 12.14 24.66 -13.51
C THR A 415 13.41 25.17 -12.84
N SER A 416 13.91 26.30 -13.33
CA SER A 416 15.06 27.00 -12.76
C SER A 416 14.75 28.50 -12.70
N LYS A 417 14.93 29.10 -11.52
CA LYS A 417 14.81 30.54 -11.32
C LYS A 417 16.00 31.09 -10.56
N THR A 418 16.41 32.29 -10.96
CA THR A 418 17.56 32.97 -10.37
C THR A 418 17.16 34.39 -9.97
N GLN A 419 17.59 34.80 -8.78
CA GLN A 419 17.37 36.15 -8.27
C GLN A 419 18.63 36.69 -7.61
N VAL A 420 18.92 37.96 -7.85
CA VAL A 420 20.11 38.63 -7.29
C VAL A 420 19.72 39.38 -6.02
N PHE A 421 20.44 39.09 -4.94
CA PHE A 421 20.37 39.75 -3.65
C PHE A 421 21.69 40.48 -3.36
N SER A 422 21.74 41.22 -2.25
CA SER A 422 22.95 41.91 -1.80
C SER A 422 23.08 41.83 -0.28
N THR A 423 24.28 42.15 0.23
CA THR A 423 24.54 42.28 1.66
C THR A 423 23.67 43.36 2.33
N ALA A 424 23.31 43.10 3.59
CA ALA A 424 22.46 43.98 4.40
C ALA A 424 23.26 44.98 5.23
N THR A 425 24.53 44.70 5.51
CA THR A 425 25.42 45.54 6.32
C THR A 425 26.73 45.89 5.60
N ASP A 426 27.31 47.04 5.94
CA ASP A 426 28.60 47.48 5.38
C ASP A 426 29.73 46.54 5.84
N GLY A 427 30.59 46.16 4.90
CA GLY A 427 31.73 45.28 5.19
C GLY A 427 31.36 43.82 5.47
N GLN A 428 30.11 43.41 5.21
CA GLN A 428 29.65 42.03 5.38
C GLN A 428 30.44 41.06 4.47
N THR A 429 31.12 40.08 5.08
CA THR A 429 32.00 39.12 4.38
C THR A 429 31.40 37.73 4.20
N SER A 430 30.20 37.49 4.73
CA SER A 430 29.42 36.27 4.53
C SER A 430 27.92 36.56 4.47
N VAL A 431 27.18 35.75 3.73
CA VAL A 431 25.71 35.80 3.65
C VAL A 431 25.16 34.41 3.98
N GLU A 432 24.22 34.35 4.93
CA GLU A 432 23.45 33.14 5.22
C GLU A 432 22.23 33.09 4.31
N ILE A 433 22.05 31.96 3.62
CA ILE A 433 20.92 31.68 2.76
C ILE A 433 19.92 30.81 3.52
N HIS A 434 18.90 31.49 4.03
CA HIS A 434 17.66 31.00 4.63
C HIS A 434 16.68 30.29 3.70
N VAL A 435 16.75 29.01 3.30
CA VAL A 435 15.75 28.47 2.35
C VAL A 435 14.46 28.03 3.05
N LEU A 436 13.29 28.45 2.55
CA LEU A 436 11.98 28.09 3.07
C LEU A 436 10.96 27.72 1.99
N GLN A 437 9.92 27.02 2.43
CA GLN A 437 8.74 26.64 1.66
C GLN A 437 7.44 27.06 2.38
N GLY A 438 6.52 27.70 1.67
CA GLY A 438 5.21 28.07 2.21
C GLY A 438 4.64 29.35 1.61
N GLU A 439 3.52 29.83 2.17
CA GLU A 439 2.77 30.98 1.63
C GLU A 439 2.67 32.17 2.61
N ARG A 440 3.25 32.04 3.81
CA ARG A 440 3.17 33.07 4.86
C ARG A 440 4.21 34.17 4.58
N THR A 441 3.91 35.41 4.96
CA THR A 441 4.83 36.54 4.71
C THR A 441 6.08 36.50 5.58
N MET A 442 5.97 36.01 6.81
CA MET A 442 7.09 35.94 7.76
C MET A 442 7.82 34.60 7.65
N ALA A 443 9.15 34.61 7.64
CA ALA A 443 9.97 33.41 7.49
C ALA A 443 9.67 32.35 8.56
N LYS A 444 9.52 32.75 9.82
CA LYS A 444 9.24 31.85 10.96
C LYS A 444 7.92 31.05 10.84
N ASP A 445 6.98 31.53 10.03
CA ASP A 445 5.67 30.89 9.83
C ASP A 445 5.67 29.92 8.65
N ASN A 446 6.79 29.82 7.92
CA ASN A 446 6.97 28.89 6.80
C ASN A 446 7.88 27.73 7.20
N LYS A 447 7.85 26.67 6.40
CA LYS A 447 8.68 25.49 6.61
C LYS A 447 10.13 25.81 6.23
N SER A 448 11.03 25.76 7.21
CA SER A 448 12.47 25.84 6.93
C SER A 448 12.94 24.59 6.18
N LEU A 449 13.59 24.80 5.02
CA LEU A 449 14.19 23.77 4.19
C LEU A 449 15.71 23.69 4.33
N GLY A 450 16.33 24.48 5.21
CA GLY A 450 17.78 24.43 5.46
C GLY A 450 18.50 25.75 5.28
N LYS A 451 19.75 25.78 5.76
CA LYS A 451 20.59 26.97 5.80
C LYS A 451 21.99 26.66 5.30
N PHE A 452 22.58 27.57 4.53
CA PHE A 452 23.99 27.50 4.18
C PHE A 452 24.60 28.90 4.07
N GLN A 453 25.92 28.99 4.22
CA GLN A 453 26.63 30.28 4.23
C GLN A 453 27.58 30.38 3.03
N LEU A 454 27.43 31.47 2.28
CA LEU A 454 28.42 31.89 1.27
C LEU A 454 29.44 32.79 1.97
N THR A 455 30.71 32.37 2.02
CA THR A 455 31.76 33.03 2.80
C THR A 455 32.88 33.62 1.94
N GLY A 456 33.54 34.64 2.49
CA GLY A 456 34.67 35.33 1.87
C GLY A 456 34.27 36.24 0.71
N ILE A 457 33.13 36.91 0.88
CA ILE A 457 32.75 38.09 0.12
C ILE A 457 33.70 39.24 0.52
N PRO A 458 34.30 39.99 -0.43
CA PRO A 458 35.15 41.12 -0.10
C PRO A 458 34.36 42.22 0.64
N PRO A 459 34.95 42.86 1.67
CA PRO A 459 34.29 43.98 2.36
C PRO A 459 33.94 45.11 1.38
N ALA A 460 32.65 45.42 1.25
CA ALA A 460 32.12 46.49 0.43
C ALA A 460 30.94 47.18 1.14
N PRO A 461 30.54 48.41 0.74
CA PRO A 461 29.31 49.02 1.22
C PRO A 461 28.11 48.09 0.98
N ARG A 462 27.11 48.14 1.87
CA ARG A 462 25.85 47.40 1.68
C ARG A 462 25.23 47.75 0.32
N GLY A 463 24.59 46.78 -0.32
CA GLY A 463 24.02 46.98 -1.65
C GLY A 463 24.98 46.77 -2.83
N VAL A 464 26.30 46.64 -2.58
CA VAL A 464 27.30 46.49 -3.65
C VAL A 464 27.56 45.03 -4.05
N PRO A 465 27.77 44.07 -3.12
CA PRO A 465 27.95 42.67 -3.48
C PRO A 465 26.71 42.11 -4.18
N GLN A 466 26.89 41.41 -5.31
CA GLN A 466 25.80 40.80 -6.06
C GLN A 466 25.78 39.31 -5.82
N ILE A 467 24.87 38.86 -4.95
CA ILE A 467 24.70 37.47 -4.57
C ILE A 467 23.55 36.88 -5.41
N GLU A 468 23.91 36.13 -6.44
CA GLU A 468 22.98 35.43 -7.31
C GLU A 468 22.56 34.12 -6.65
N VAL A 469 21.28 33.98 -6.32
CA VAL A 469 20.72 32.75 -5.74
C VAL A 469 19.87 32.07 -6.80
N ALA A 470 20.18 30.82 -7.13
CA ALA A 470 19.45 30.02 -8.09
C ALA A 470 18.75 28.84 -7.40
N PHE A 471 17.50 28.62 -7.78
CA PHE A 471 16.64 27.52 -7.35
C PHE A 471 16.36 26.65 -8.57
N ASP A 472 16.77 25.38 -8.52
CA ASP A 472 16.53 24.36 -9.54
C ASP A 472 15.64 23.27 -8.95
N ILE A 473 14.51 22.98 -9.59
CA ILE A 473 13.59 21.89 -9.22
C ILE A 473 13.56 20.88 -10.35
N ASP A 474 13.84 19.60 -10.05
CA ASP A 474 13.79 18.53 -11.03
C ASP A 474 12.38 17.96 -11.26
N ALA A 475 12.25 16.95 -12.13
CA ALA A 475 10.96 16.32 -12.44
C ALA A 475 10.39 15.48 -11.29
N ASN A 476 11.15 15.20 -10.23
CA ASN A 476 10.69 14.56 -9.00
C ASN A 476 10.28 15.58 -7.93
N GLY A 477 10.44 16.88 -8.21
CA GLY A 477 10.22 17.95 -7.24
C GLY A 477 11.40 18.19 -6.29
N ILE A 478 12.58 17.61 -6.55
CA ILE A 478 13.76 17.75 -5.68
C ILE A 478 14.41 19.12 -5.93
N LEU A 479 14.65 19.87 -4.85
CA LEU A 479 15.19 21.22 -4.88
C LEU A 479 16.71 21.26 -4.71
N LYS A 480 17.40 21.97 -5.61
CA LYS A 480 18.78 22.38 -5.45
C LYS A 480 18.85 23.91 -5.38
N VAL A 481 19.56 24.43 -4.38
CA VAL A 481 19.75 25.87 -4.20
C VAL A 481 21.24 26.20 -4.24
N SER A 482 21.63 27.11 -5.11
CA SER A 482 23.00 27.63 -5.20
C SER A 482 23.02 29.13 -4.96
N ALA A 483 24.10 29.63 -4.38
CA ALA A 483 24.38 31.04 -4.20
C ALA A 483 25.78 31.36 -4.71
N ARG A 484 25.88 32.33 -5.61
CA ARG A 484 27.13 32.74 -6.25
C ARG A 484 27.33 34.25 -6.10
N ASP A 485 28.49 34.65 -5.61
CA ASP A 485 28.92 36.05 -5.68
C ASP A 485 29.41 36.33 -7.11
N LYS A 486 28.70 37.20 -7.84
CA LYS A 486 29.03 37.54 -9.24
C LYS A 486 30.36 38.29 -9.35
N GLY A 487 30.80 38.97 -8.30
CA GLY A 487 32.05 39.72 -8.30
C GLY A 487 33.29 38.83 -8.17
N THR A 488 33.25 37.86 -7.24
CA THR A 488 34.38 36.95 -6.99
C THR A 488 34.28 35.61 -7.69
N GLY A 489 33.09 35.26 -8.21
CA GLY A 489 32.81 33.96 -8.80
C GLY A 489 32.70 32.82 -7.78
N ARG A 490 32.82 33.11 -6.47
CA ARG A 490 32.66 32.12 -5.40
C ARG A 490 31.23 31.63 -5.35
N GLU A 491 31.07 30.34 -5.21
CA GLU A 491 29.78 29.68 -5.16
C GLU A 491 29.72 28.77 -3.94
N GLN A 492 28.56 28.71 -3.32
CA GLN A 492 28.19 27.66 -2.39
C GLN A 492 26.82 27.17 -2.78
N SER A 493 26.59 25.87 -2.68
CA SER A 493 25.27 25.31 -2.93
C SER A 493 24.90 24.33 -1.84
N ILE A 494 23.60 24.14 -1.70
CA ILE A 494 23.02 23.04 -0.96
C ILE A 494 22.11 22.32 -1.96
N SER A 495 22.33 21.02 -2.12
CA SER A 495 21.23 20.20 -2.62
C SER A 495 20.31 20.01 -1.43
N ILE A 496 19.10 20.54 -1.52
CA ILE A 496 18.10 20.35 -0.47
C ILE A 496 17.53 18.96 -0.71
N THR A 497 18.29 17.97 -0.25
CA THR A 497 17.83 16.60 0.01
C THR A 497 17.51 16.50 1.50
N ASN A 498 16.72 17.44 2.03
CA ASN A 498 17.04 18.07 3.31
C ASN A 498 17.17 17.13 4.54
N THR A 499 18.05 17.58 5.44
CA THR A 499 18.43 17.10 6.78
C THR A 499 17.25 16.76 7.70
N GLY A 500 16.74 15.55 7.53
CA GLY A 500 15.72 14.95 8.40
C GLY A 500 15.25 13.67 7.75
N GLY A 501 15.98 12.59 7.97
CA GLY A 501 15.78 11.33 7.26
C GLY A 501 16.97 10.40 7.38
N LEU A 502 16.91 9.32 6.63
CA LEU A 502 17.91 8.27 6.68
C LEU A 502 19.11 8.67 5.82
N SER A 503 20.33 8.56 6.36
CA SER A 503 21.55 8.65 5.56
C SER A 503 21.63 7.49 4.56
N SER A 504 22.38 7.65 3.49
CA SER A 504 22.62 6.55 2.52
C SER A 504 23.16 5.28 3.20
N THR A 505 23.98 5.43 4.24
CA THR A 505 24.47 4.31 5.08
C THR A 505 23.36 3.67 5.91
N GLU A 506 22.42 4.45 6.46
CA GLU A 506 21.27 3.92 7.20
C GLU A 506 20.29 3.22 6.24
N ILE A 507 20.03 3.79 5.06
CA ILE A 507 19.19 3.19 4.02
C ILE A 507 19.79 1.86 3.57
N GLU A 508 21.09 1.81 3.28
CA GLU A 508 21.76 0.57 2.87
C GLU A 508 21.70 -0.50 3.97
N ARG A 509 21.95 -0.12 5.23
CA ARG A 509 21.79 -1.03 6.38
C ARG A 509 20.35 -1.56 6.48
N MET A 510 19.36 -0.67 6.36
CA MET A 510 17.95 -1.05 6.43
C MET A 510 17.53 -1.93 5.26
N ARG A 511 18.06 -1.68 4.05
CA ARG A 511 17.84 -2.56 2.89
C ARG A 511 18.40 -3.95 3.16
N GLN A 512 19.64 -4.05 3.66
CA GLN A 512 20.25 -5.34 4.02
C GLN A 512 19.44 -6.06 5.11
N GLU A 513 18.97 -5.35 6.14
CA GLU A 513 18.08 -5.93 7.16
C GLU A 513 16.76 -6.40 6.54
N ALA A 514 16.17 -5.62 5.64
CA ALA A 514 14.94 -5.95 4.95
C ALA A 514 15.09 -7.17 4.02
N ASP A 515 16.25 -7.36 3.40
CA ASP A 515 16.60 -8.54 2.60
C ASP A 515 16.74 -9.79 3.48
N VAL A 516 17.38 -9.67 4.65
CA VAL A 516 17.46 -10.78 5.63
C VAL A 516 16.06 -11.20 6.08
N TYR A 517 15.18 -10.24 6.40
CA TYR A 517 13.79 -10.57 6.78
C TYR A 517 12.99 -11.19 5.64
N ALA A 518 13.21 -10.75 4.40
CA ALA A 518 12.55 -11.36 3.25
C ALA A 518 12.94 -12.84 3.09
N GLU A 519 14.20 -13.20 3.32
CA GLU A 519 14.66 -14.58 3.26
C GLU A 519 14.17 -15.43 4.45
N GLU A 520 14.10 -14.84 5.65
CA GLU A 520 13.46 -15.48 6.81
C GLU A 520 11.97 -15.75 6.54
N ASP A 521 11.23 -14.77 6.00
CA ASP A 521 9.81 -14.90 5.67
C ASP A 521 9.59 -15.98 4.60
N ARG A 522 10.47 -16.03 3.57
CA ARG A 522 10.46 -17.08 2.54
C ARG A 522 10.70 -18.47 3.14
N SER A 523 11.70 -18.60 4.01
CA SER A 523 12.01 -19.86 4.69
C SER A 523 10.85 -20.34 5.55
N ARG A 524 10.22 -19.44 6.31
CA ARG A 524 9.03 -19.75 7.12
C ARG A 524 7.86 -20.20 6.26
N LYS A 525 7.61 -19.53 5.14
CA LYS A 525 6.56 -19.92 4.19
C LYS A 525 6.78 -21.34 3.67
N GLN A 526 8.00 -21.68 3.27
CA GLN A 526 8.36 -23.03 2.82
C GLN A 526 8.13 -24.08 3.91
N ILE A 527 8.47 -23.78 5.18
CA ILE A 527 8.20 -24.69 6.31
C ILE A 527 6.69 -24.90 6.48
N VAL A 528 5.87 -23.86 6.37
CA VAL A 528 4.40 -23.97 6.46
C VAL A 528 3.84 -24.81 5.31
N GLU A 529 4.35 -24.64 4.09
CA GLU A 529 3.97 -25.47 2.93
C GLU A 529 4.34 -26.94 3.15
N LEU A 530 5.56 -27.23 3.62
CA LEU A 530 5.99 -28.57 3.96
C LEU A 530 5.15 -29.17 5.10
N LYS A 531 4.71 -28.36 6.06
CA LYS A 531 3.81 -28.80 7.13
C LYS A 531 2.44 -29.21 6.57
N ASN A 532 1.87 -28.44 5.64
CA ASN A 532 0.61 -28.80 5.00
C ASN A 532 0.73 -30.10 4.17
N GLN A 533 1.87 -30.29 3.50
CA GLN A 533 2.18 -31.55 2.80
C GLN A 533 2.32 -32.71 3.80
N ALA A 534 3.01 -32.49 4.92
CA ALA A 534 3.16 -33.47 5.98
C ALA A 534 1.82 -33.89 6.59
N ASP A 535 0.92 -32.93 6.85
CA ASP A 535 -0.43 -33.22 7.37
C ASP A 535 -1.23 -34.10 6.39
N SER A 536 -1.08 -33.86 5.08
CA SER A 536 -1.67 -34.70 4.02
C SER A 536 -1.06 -36.12 4.01
N LEU A 537 0.26 -36.22 4.17
CA LEU A 537 0.97 -37.51 4.26
C LEU A 537 0.60 -38.28 5.53
N PHE A 538 0.46 -37.61 6.68
CA PHE A 538 0.01 -38.23 7.93
C PHE A 538 -1.39 -38.81 7.78
N TYR A 539 -2.31 -38.06 7.16
CA TYR A 539 -3.66 -38.54 6.89
C TYR A 539 -3.66 -39.76 5.94
N SER A 540 -2.85 -39.71 4.89
CA SER A 540 -2.68 -40.85 3.96
C SER A 540 -2.13 -42.09 4.66
N TYR A 541 -1.13 -41.91 5.54
CA TYR A 541 -0.57 -42.99 6.36
C TYR A 541 -1.60 -43.59 7.31
N GLU A 542 -2.32 -42.76 8.07
CA GLU A 542 -3.36 -43.22 9.00
C GLU A 542 -4.48 -43.96 8.26
N THR A 543 -4.90 -43.46 7.11
CA THR A 543 -5.93 -44.11 6.27
C THR A 543 -5.44 -45.46 5.73
N THR A 544 -4.20 -45.51 5.22
CA THR A 544 -3.60 -46.74 4.70
C THR A 544 -3.48 -47.81 5.79
N LEU A 545 -3.08 -47.43 7.01
CA LEU A 545 -3.05 -48.35 8.14
C LEU A 545 -4.43 -48.85 8.55
N ARG A 546 -5.45 -47.98 8.52
CA ARG A 546 -6.82 -48.34 8.88
C ARG A 546 -7.43 -49.31 7.87
N ASP A 547 -7.27 -49.00 6.59
CA ASP A 547 -8.00 -49.70 5.51
C ASP A 547 -7.24 -50.93 5.01
N ASN A 548 -5.90 -50.91 5.06
CA ASN A 548 -5.04 -51.97 4.52
C ASN A 548 -4.06 -52.56 5.56
N GLY A 549 -4.22 -52.25 6.84
CA GLY A 549 -3.27 -52.64 7.90
C GLY A 549 -2.98 -54.13 8.03
N GLN A 550 -3.87 -54.99 7.53
CA GLN A 550 -3.69 -56.44 7.49
C GLN A 550 -2.70 -56.92 6.42
N PHE A 551 -2.45 -56.11 5.39
CA PHE A 551 -1.55 -56.40 4.26
C PHE A 551 -0.18 -55.73 4.41
N ILE A 552 0.13 -55.21 5.60
CA ILE A 552 1.37 -54.48 5.89
C ILE A 552 2.12 -55.22 6.99
N SER A 553 3.39 -55.52 6.77
CA SER A 553 4.24 -56.19 7.75
C SER A 553 4.47 -55.33 9.00
N GLU A 554 4.65 -55.96 10.16
CA GLU A 554 4.90 -55.26 11.43
C GLU A 554 6.20 -54.42 11.38
N ASP A 555 7.20 -54.84 10.61
CA ASP A 555 8.44 -54.09 10.40
C ASP A 555 8.18 -52.78 9.63
N LEU A 556 7.39 -52.82 8.55
CA LEU A 556 7.03 -51.63 7.78
C LEU A 556 6.13 -50.68 8.59
N LYS A 557 5.23 -51.21 9.43
CA LYS A 557 4.44 -50.39 10.37
C LYS A 557 5.33 -49.68 11.40
N ALA A 558 6.34 -50.37 11.92
CA ALA A 558 7.30 -49.78 12.86
C ALA A 558 8.09 -48.65 12.19
N GLN A 559 8.63 -48.90 10.99
CA GLN A 559 9.36 -47.89 10.21
C GLN A 559 8.48 -46.68 9.87
N GLY A 560 7.24 -46.88 9.42
CA GLY A 560 6.31 -45.78 9.13
C GLY A 560 6.01 -44.94 10.37
N THR A 561 5.81 -45.59 11.52
CA THR A 561 5.54 -44.89 12.79
C THR A 561 6.74 -44.08 13.26
N GLU A 562 7.95 -44.59 13.07
CA GLU A 562 9.20 -43.88 13.33
C GLU A 562 9.32 -42.64 12.43
N ARG A 563 9.12 -42.77 11.11
CA ARG A 563 9.16 -41.64 10.17
C ARG A 563 8.12 -40.56 10.47
N VAL A 564 6.92 -40.97 10.87
CA VAL A 564 5.87 -40.02 11.32
C VAL A 564 6.33 -39.27 12.56
N ALA A 565 6.96 -39.94 13.53
CA ALA A 565 7.48 -39.29 14.73
C ALA A 565 8.63 -38.32 14.43
N GLU A 566 9.56 -38.70 13.54
CA GLU A 566 10.66 -37.86 13.08
C GLU A 566 10.15 -36.59 12.39
N LEU A 567 9.21 -36.72 11.45
CA LEU A 567 8.65 -35.58 10.74
C LEU A 567 7.85 -34.67 11.69
N LYS A 568 7.06 -35.23 12.62
CA LYS A 568 6.37 -34.43 13.66
C LYS A 568 7.36 -33.67 14.54
N ALA A 569 8.47 -34.30 14.93
CA ALA A 569 9.51 -33.65 15.73
C ALA A 569 10.22 -32.53 14.95
N ALA A 570 10.54 -32.76 13.68
CA ALA A 570 11.16 -31.77 12.80
C ALA A 570 10.25 -30.53 12.61
N ILE A 571 8.96 -30.75 12.35
CA ILE A 571 7.98 -29.65 12.19
C ILE A 571 7.75 -28.88 13.49
N ALA A 572 7.79 -29.57 14.64
CA ALA A 572 7.61 -28.93 15.95
C ALA A 572 8.86 -28.17 16.44
N ASN A 573 10.01 -28.37 15.80
CA ASN A 573 11.24 -27.71 16.18
C ASN A 573 11.31 -26.28 15.60
N PRO A 574 11.30 -25.22 16.43
CA PRO A 574 11.32 -23.84 15.96
C PRO A 574 12.64 -23.42 15.29
N THR A 575 13.69 -24.24 15.38
CA THR A 575 14.99 -23.99 14.73
C THR A 575 15.28 -24.95 13.57
N ALA A 576 14.31 -25.77 13.14
CA ALA A 576 14.53 -26.67 12.02
C ALA A 576 14.71 -25.89 10.72
N THR A 577 15.63 -26.36 9.87
CA THR A 577 15.84 -25.81 8.54
C THR A 577 14.84 -26.39 7.54
N VAL A 578 14.61 -25.69 6.42
CA VAL A 578 13.74 -26.17 5.33
C VAL A 578 14.20 -27.54 4.82
N ASP A 579 15.51 -27.74 4.70
CA ASP A 579 16.09 -29.00 4.19
C ASP A 579 15.91 -30.17 5.17
N GLU A 580 16.01 -29.92 6.48
CA GLU A 580 15.73 -30.95 7.50
C GLU A 580 14.27 -31.42 7.43
N VAL A 581 13.31 -30.48 7.35
CA VAL A 581 11.89 -30.82 7.26
C VAL A 581 11.60 -31.54 5.95
N ARG A 582 12.17 -31.07 4.83
CA ARG A 582 12.02 -31.70 3.51
C ARG A 582 12.59 -33.11 3.50
N HIS A 583 13.76 -33.34 4.10
CA HIS A 583 14.37 -34.67 4.16
C HIS A 583 13.50 -35.67 4.95
N CYS A 584 12.96 -35.25 6.09
CA CYS A 584 12.02 -36.09 6.86
C CYS A 584 10.72 -36.36 6.09
N LEU A 585 10.23 -35.39 5.33
CA LEU A 585 9.04 -35.52 4.49
C LEU A 585 9.26 -36.52 3.36
N ASP A 586 10.38 -36.40 2.64
CA ASP A 586 10.78 -37.32 1.58
C ASP A 586 10.96 -38.75 2.11
N ALA A 587 11.55 -38.89 3.30
CA ALA A 587 11.73 -40.19 3.96
C ALA A 587 10.37 -40.86 4.27
N LEU A 588 9.41 -40.11 4.83
CA LEU A 588 8.06 -40.63 5.07
C LEU A 588 7.35 -40.99 3.76
N GLN A 589 7.50 -40.16 2.72
CA GLN A 589 6.91 -40.42 1.41
C GLN A 589 7.48 -41.70 0.77
N GLN A 590 8.79 -41.93 0.86
CA GLN A 590 9.43 -43.17 0.40
C GLN A 590 8.93 -44.41 1.18
N THR A 591 8.78 -44.29 2.50
CA THR A 591 8.21 -45.37 3.31
C THR A 591 6.75 -45.65 2.93
N LEU A 592 5.94 -44.62 2.69
CA LEU A 592 4.57 -44.76 2.22
C LEU A 592 4.47 -45.46 0.85
N LEU A 593 5.35 -45.12 -0.09
CA LEU A 593 5.44 -45.81 -1.38
C LEU A 593 5.76 -47.31 -1.21
N THR A 594 6.68 -47.62 -0.30
CA THR A 594 7.07 -49.00 0.02
C THR A 594 5.91 -49.78 0.65
N ILE A 595 5.17 -49.14 1.57
CA ILE A 595 3.97 -49.70 2.19
C ILE A 595 2.90 -49.96 1.12
N GLY A 596 2.64 -48.98 0.24
CA GLY A 596 1.70 -49.11 -0.87
C GLY A 596 2.02 -50.29 -1.78
N ALA A 597 3.30 -50.43 -2.19
CA ALA A 597 3.76 -51.54 -3.00
C ALA A 597 3.54 -52.90 -2.31
N SER A 598 3.78 -53.00 -0.99
CA SER A 598 3.53 -54.23 -0.24
C SER A 598 2.04 -54.59 -0.14
N VAL A 599 1.16 -53.58 -0.01
CA VAL A 599 -0.29 -53.78 0.02
C VAL A 599 -0.76 -54.35 -1.31
N TYR A 600 -0.28 -53.81 -2.44
CA TYR A 600 -0.61 -54.34 -3.77
C TYR A 600 -0.08 -55.76 -3.99
N GLN A 601 1.16 -56.05 -3.60
CA GLN A 601 1.72 -57.41 -3.70
C GLN A 601 0.91 -58.42 -2.87
N GLN A 602 0.59 -58.09 -1.61
CA GLN A 602 -0.16 -58.99 -0.74
C GLN A 602 -1.65 -59.07 -1.07
N ALA A 603 -2.27 -58.00 -1.60
CA ALA A 603 -3.65 -58.06 -2.09
C ALA A 603 -3.76 -58.93 -3.36
N THR A 604 -2.74 -58.94 -4.21
CA THR A 604 -2.69 -59.78 -5.41
C THR A 604 -2.47 -61.25 -5.03
N GLU A 605 -1.63 -61.54 -4.03
CA GLU A 605 -1.45 -62.89 -3.47
C GLU A 605 -2.68 -63.39 -2.70
N ALA A 606 -3.37 -62.51 -1.96
CA ALA A 606 -4.63 -62.85 -1.28
C ALA A 606 -5.79 -63.09 -2.25
N SER A 607 -5.76 -62.46 -3.43
CA SER A 607 -6.74 -62.71 -4.52
C SER A 607 -6.42 -63.97 -5.33
N ALA A 608 -5.17 -64.45 -5.31
CA ALA A 608 -4.75 -65.70 -5.94
C ALA A 608 -5.09 -66.94 -5.09
N ASP A 609 -5.22 -66.78 -3.76
CA ASP A 609 -5.56 -67.87 -2.83
C ASP A 609 -7.08 -68.18 -2.78
N ASP A 610 -7.93 -67.33 -3.37
CA ASP A 610 -9.38 -67.58 -3.49
C ASP A 610 -9.77 -68.35 -4.78
N PHE A 611 -8.78 -68.71 -5.62
CA PHE A 611 -9.00 -69.39 -6.91
C PHE A 611 -8.56 -70.87 -6.94
N VAL A 612 -8.49 -71.56 -5.80
CA VAL A 612 -8.25 -73.02 -5.74
C VAL A 612 -9.14 -73.71 -4.70
N TYR A 613 -10.47 -73.78 -4.92
CA TYR A 613 -11.26 -75.02 -4.74
C TYR A 613 -12.75 -74.82 -5.11
N SER A 614 -13.14 -75.28 -6.30
CA SER A 614 -14.37 -76.04 -6.62
C SER A 614 -14.87 -75.76 -8.04
N GLY A 615 -14.51 -76.64 -8.97
CA GLY A 615 -15.07 -76.68 -10.31
C GLY A 615 -15.58 -78.08 -10.63
N THR A 616 -16.91 -78.28 -10.51
CA THR A 616 -17.64 -79.33 -11.25
C THR A 616 -19.01 -78.80 -11.66
N GLY A 617 -19.26 -78.77 -12.98
CA GLY A 617 -20.61 -79.03 -13.55
C GLY A 617 -21.34 -77.90 -14.28
N SER A 618 -21.12 -77.85 -15.60
CA SER A 618 -22.13 -77.81 -16.71
C SER A 618 -23.23 -76.74 -16.82
N ASP A 619 -23.27 -76.14 -18.04
CA ASP A 619 -24.40 -75.76 -18.92
C ASP A 619 -25.55 -74.89 -18.37
N ALA A 620 -26.24 -74.02 -19.11
CA ALA A 620 -26.20 -73.37 -20.43
C ALA A 620 -27.55 -72.59 -20.56
N SER A 621 -27.58 -71.41 -21.18
CA SER A 621 -28.74 -70.83 -21.94
C SER A 621 -28.46 -69.36 -22.28
N THR A 622 -28.05 -69.04 -23.53
CA THR A 622 -28.87 -68.67 -24.72
C THR A 622 -29.45 -67.24 -24.67
N THR A 623 -28.82 -66.27 -25.35
CA THR A 623 -29.13 -65.69 -26.70
C THR A 623 -30.15 -64.52 -26.59
N GLU A 624 -30.13 -63.40 -27.34
CA GLU A 624 -29.92 -63.15 -28.77
C GLU A 624 -29.61 -61.67 -29.09
N TYR A 625 -28.71 -61.50 -30.08
CA TYR A 625 -28.66 -60.59 -31.25
C TYR A 625 -29.04 -59.09 -31.14
N ASN A 626 -28.59 -58.15 -31.98
CA ASN A 626 -27.57 -57.91 -33.03
C ASN A 626 -28.14 -56.72 -33.83
N LEU A 627 -27.35 -55.75 -34.31
CA LEU A 627 -27.58 -55.10 -35.61
C LEU A 627 -26.54 -54.02 -35.93
N GLU A 628 -26.25 -54.00 -37.24
CA GLU A 628 -25.18 -53.33 -37.94
C GLU A 628 -25.41 -51.82 -38.22
N THR A 629 -24.26 -51.21 -38.52
CA THR A 629 -23.84 -49.91 -39.06
C THR A 629 -24.73 -49.09 -40.03
N GLN A 630 -24.74 -47.75 -39.75
CA GLN A 630 -24.52 -46.55 -40.62
C GLN A 630 -25.51 -46.27 -41.80
N PRO A 631 -25.65 -45.03 -42.37
CA PRO A 631 -24.84 -43.78 -42.24
C PRO A 631 -25.65 -42.44 -42.18
N ILE A 632 -24.95 -41.29 -42.14
CA ILE A 632 -25.15 -40.02 -42.92
C ILE A 632 -24.78 -38.75 -42.11
N ALA A 633 -24.22 -37.78 -42.85
CA ALA A 633 -23.40 -36.62 -42.53
C ALA A 633 -24.10 -35.31 -42.09
N ASP A 634 -23.26 -34.42 -41.55
CA ASP A 634 -23.19 -32.94 -41.57
C ASP A 634 -24.47 -32.08 -41.47
N ASP A 635 -24.60 -31.25 -40.43
CA ASP A 635 -24.16 -29.83 -40.44
C ASP A 635 -24.51 -29.10 -39.11
N ASP A 636 -23.52 -28.31 -38.67
CA ASP A 636 -23.52 -27.01 -37.95
C ASP A 636 -24.30 -26.70 -36.65
N ASP A 637 -23.55 -25.93 -35.84
CA ASP A 637 -23.92 -24.86 -34.89
C ASP A 637 -24.03 -25.16 -33.37
N ASP A 638 -22.94 -24.71 -32.71
CA ASP A 638 -22.91 -23.75 -31.61
C ASP A 638 -23.23 -24.26 -30.18
N TYR A 639 -22.21 -24.23 -29.32
CA TYR A 639 -22.13 -23.46 -28.08
C TYR A 639 -21.08 -24.06 -27.12
N ASN A 640 -20.02 -23.27 -26.97
CA ASN A 640 -18.84 -23.50 -26.15
C ASN A 640 -19.18 -23.36 -24.65
N PHE A 641 -18.87 -24.38 -23.84
CA PHE A 641 -18.92 -24.32 -22.37
C PHE A 641 -17.72 -25.08 -21.78
N ASP A 642 -16.97 -24.37 -20.93
CA ASP A 642 -16.09 -24.82 -19.86
C ASP A 642 -14.92 -25.77 -20.19
N ASP A 643 -13.74 -25.20 -20.45
CA ASP A 643 -12.47 -25.86 -20.15
C ASP A 643 -12.16 -25.68 -18.65
N ASP A 644 -12.75 -26.57 -17.86
CA ASP A 644 -12.21 -26.96 -16.55
C ASP A 644 -10.98 -27.84 -16.85
N ALA A 645 -9.78 -27.30 -16.63
CA ALA A 645 -8.53 -28.04 -16.75
C ALA A 645 -8.48 -29.13 -15.67
N THR A 646 -9.11 -30.26 -15.97
CA THR A 646 -8.92 -31.52 -15.27
C THR A 646 -7.50 -31.97 -15.53
N ILE A 647 -6.71 -32.04 -14.46
CA ILE A 647 -5.39 -32.65 -14.46
C ILE A 647 -5.57 -34.11 -14.89
N THR A 648 -5.22 -34.41 -16.14
CA THR A 648 -5.12 -35.78 -16.65
C THR A 648 -3.98 -36.46 -15.90
N ALA A 649 -4.34 -37.43 -15.06
CA ALA A 649 -3.39 -38.39 -14.51
C ALA A 649 -2.97 -39.33 -15.65
N ASP A 650 -1.71 -39.24 -16.07
CA ASP A 650 -1.10 -40.22 -16.96
C ASP A 650 -1.00 -41.56 -16.22
N TYR A 651 -1.69 -42.58 -16.72
CA TYR A 651 -1.54 -43.96 -16.28
C TYR A 651 -0.76 -44.73 -17.35
N GLU A 652 0.41 -45.26 -16.99
CA GLU A 652 1.06 -46.31 -17.78
C GLU A 652 0.48 -47.67 -17.41
N ALA A 653 0.02 -48.42 -18.41
CA ALA A 653 -0.37 -49.82 -18.25
C ALA A 653 0.89 -50.67 -18.04
N VAL A 654 0.87 -51.53 -17.02
CA VAL A 654 1.91 -52.53 -16.76
C VAL A 654 1.31 -53.91 -17.02
N ASP A 655 1.91 -54.65 -17.96
CA ASP A 655 1.57 -56.04 -18.31
C ASP A 655 1.87 -57.04 -17.19
#